data_AF-A0A0N7ZBV9-F1
#
_entry.id   AF-A0A0N7ZBV9-F1
#
_cell.length_a   1.000
_cell.length_b   1.000
_cell.length_c   1.000
_cell.angle_alpha   90.00
_cell.angle_beta   90.00
_cell.angle_gamma   90.00
#
_symmetry.space_group_name_H-M   'P 1'
#
loop_
_entity.id
_entity.type
_entity.pdbx_description
1 polymer ?
#
loop_
_entity_poly.entity_id
_entity_poly.type
_entity_poly.pdbx_seq_one_letter_code
_entity_poly.pdbx_strand_id
1 'polypeptide(L)'
;MALVKLIPLLLTILKYGQGVSFDYEYLPHNDELPAVRTRTNESRGAPPHYLQVYDASIQKCRCDGSEAWDGKDCTLAQTYVAVTNPNTNEVTGVPTSAFRVAIGEVRCSQDQVKVPLDPNKGFYNQFSLLPNGSLYWQRHAYEKYCFDHTFDEDGNPNLWKAEVCLPPPVVPRCCNSMSPSSDGACNTGSVQRYSPPIMVDELVLQWLEINEKSTNVICSEYENLLTLPLNTSKANLKYESKSVFLAWSLPDGREHSQREGYCVELDIEEKNYVASVCYTDQERLCSSATCVRKCCPEGKVMVGTECAPVEDRTDLLWTPTFTDASDLESSVRPPEDLTWLYGLPQCNLFVLNPDDEKKEKFLLLNNGKLFRPEWQEFYLPSHYCIENFVEQEEPHTRALVCFPEGSSDDALCRTINRKVYPVLLLVSSVCLGVTLVVYISLADIRDKLHSRCRISLVAALFVSYTLLATTRLARDTLPETLCSCFASVTHLGMLAAFFWLNVMCFDMWRTLRKTRIAVDGGRAGQRRFLFYCLYAWGCPLLITIVAVIMEHLPPSYDVIRPNFKTCWFQDKAAYWVYMYGWMMVLVVANVIFFILVAIILIKAQNDPLLKRSREYNRERMWLYAKLFLVMGVTWLGEVVSWQAGACRAS
;
A
#
# COMPACT_ATOMS: atom_id res chain seq x y z
N MET A 1 -15.35 38.44 -5.66
CA MET A 1 -16.37 38.77 -4.62
C MET A 1 -16.38 37.79 -3.43
N ALA A 2 -15.56 36.73 -3.42
CA ALA A 2 -15.50 35.74 -2.33
C ALA A 2 -14.54 36.11 -1.15
N LEU A 3 -13.65 37.09 -1.32
CA LEU A 3 -12.60 37.41 -0.33
C LEU A 3 -13.05 38.27 0.88
N VAL A 4 -14.27 38.82 0.87
CA VAL A 4 -14.75 39.73 1.94
C VAL A 4 -15.59 39.00 3.01
N LYS A 5 -15.91 37.71 2.82
CA LYS A 5 -16.79 36.95 3.73
C LYS A 5 -16.07 36.12 4.81
N LEU A 6 -14.73 36.08 4.83
CA LEU A 6 -13.95 35.21 5.74
C LEU A 6 -13.55 35.87 7.08
N ILE A 7 -13.70 37.19 7.19
CA ILE A 7 -13.29 37.95 8.39
C ILE A 7 -14.22 37.76 9.61
N PRO A 8 -15.55 37.55 9.48
CA PRO A 8 -16.41 37.38 10.66
C PRO A 8 -16.38 35.96 11.26
N LEU A 9 -15.93 34.94 10.51
CA LEU A 9 -15.87 33.55 11.01
C LEU A 9 -14.73 33.34 12.03
N LEU A 10 -13.65 34.12 11.90
CA LEU A 10 -12.48 34.08 12.78
C LEU A 10 -12.74 34.63 14.19
N LEU A 11 -13.80 35.42 14.39
CA LEU A 11 -14.15 36.01 15.69
C LEU A 11 -15.10 35.13 16.51
N THR A 12 -15.77 34.16 15.89
CA THR A 12 -16.76 33.30 16.56
C THR A 12 -16.11 32.08 17.24
N ILE A 13 -14.92 31.68 16.79
CA ILE A 13 -14.22 30.47 17.26
C ILE A 13 -13.44 30.70 18.58
N LEU A 14 -13.24 31.96 19.00
CA LEU A 14 -12.58 32.30 20.28
C LEU A 14 -13.53 32.31 21.50
N LYS A 15 -14.80 31.89 21.36
CA LYS A 15 -15.80 31.99 22.44
C LYS A 15 -16.42 30.68 22.92
N TYR A 16 -16.06 29.52 22.36
CA TYR A 16 -16.61 28.24 22.80
C TYR A 16 -15.48 27.30 23.25
N GLY A 17 -15.09 27.45 24.51
CA GLY A 17 -14.15 26.57 25.18
C GLY A 17 -14.47 26.53 26.66
N GLN A 18 -15.42 25.70 27.07
CA GLN A 18 -15.60 25.26 28.46
C GLN A 18 -16.61 24.10 28.58
N GLY A 19 -16.21 23.05 29.33
CA GLY A 19 -17.03 21.91 29.78
C GLY A 19 -17.14 20.80 28.73
N VAL A 20 -17.00 19.50 29.02
CA VAL A 20 -17.54 18.75 30.16
C VAL A 20 -16.72 17.46 30.40
N SER A 21 -16.78 17.00 31.65
CA SER A 21 -16.08 15.92 32.34
C SER A 21 -16.49 14.49 31.99
N PHE A 22 -15.60 13.56 32.32
CA PHE A 22 -15.78 12.11 32.42
C PHE A 22 -16.64 11.72 33.62
N ASP A 23 -17.47 10.68 33.47
CA ASP A 23 -18.02 9.89 34.59
C ASP A 23 -17.89 8.39 34.32
N TYR A 24 -17.50 7.67 35.37
CA TYR A 24 -17.39 6.21 35.52
C TYR A 24 -18.59 5.72 36.37
N GLU A 25 -19.25 4.62 35.99
CA GLU A 25 -20.04 3.75 36.90
C GLU A 25 -20.37 2.42 36.18
N TYR A 26 -19.79 1.29 36.62
CA TYR A 26 -20.26 0.26 37.59
C TYR A 26 -21.21 -0.83 37.03
N LEU A 27 -20.81 -2.07 37.34
CA LEU A 27 -21.47 -3.38 37.11
C LEU A 27 -22.90 -3.48 37.68
N PRO A 28 -23.66 -4.50 37.23
CA PRO A 28 -24.12 -5.50 38.20
C PRO A 28 -24.02 -6.97 37.73
N HIS A 29 -24.08 -7.83 38.75
CA HIS A 29 -23.96 -9.29 38.80
C HIS A 29 -25.27 -10.04 38.44
N ASN A 30 -25.10 -11.28 37.96
CA ASN A 30 -25.91 -12.52 38.07
C ASN A 30 -27.44 -12.51 37.90
N ASP A 31 -27.95 -13.41 37.04
CA ASP A 31 -28.66 -14.62 37.52
C ASP A 31 -28.89 -15.68 36.40
N GLU A 32 -28.56 -16.92 36.80
CA GLU A 32 -29.15 -18.24 36.51
C GLU A 32 -29.71 -18.63 35.12
N LEU A 33 -29.14 -19.72 34.56
CA LEU A 33 -29.78 -20.60 33.55
C LEU A 33 -29.81 -22.04 34.09
N PRO A 34 -30.89 -22.82 33.81
CA PRO A 34 -31.26 -23.99 34.61
C PRO A 34 -30.64 -25.31 34.16
N ALA A 35 -30.48 -26.20 35.14
CA ALA A 35 -30.04 -27.58 35.04
C ALA A 35 -31.01 -28.47 34.21
N VAL A 36 -30.44 -29.30 33.33
CA VAL A 36 -31.14 -30.44 32.70
C VAL A 36 -30.62 -31.75 33.29
N ARG A 37 -31.56 -32.47 33.93
CA ARG A 37 -31.41 -33.78 34.57
C ARG A 37 -30.91 -34.86 33.61
N THR A 38 -29.81 -35.53 33.95
CA THR A 38 -29.49 -36.87 33.46
C THR A 38 -30.11 -37.92 34.38
N ARG A 39 -30.89 -38.83 33.80
CA ARG A 39 -31.52 -39.98 34.47
C ARG A 39 -30.45 -40.99 34.91
N THR A 40 -30.53 -41.37 36.17
CA THR A 40 -29.96 -42.58 36.75
C THR A 40 -30.49 -43.83 36.05
N ASN A 41 -29.61 -44.73 35.61
CA ASN A 41 -29.94 -46.12 35.38
C ASN A 41 -28.88 -47.02 36.02
N GLU A 42 -29.40 -48.02 36.72
CA GLU A 42 -28.73 -48.96 37.60
C GLU A 42 -27.72 -49.87 36.90
N SER A 43 -26.59 -50.04 37.60
CA SER A 43 -25.74 -51.24 37.73
C SER A 43 -26.08 -52.48 36.91
N ARG A 44 -25.18 -52.83 35.98
CA ARG A 44 -24.80 -54.22 35.68
C ARG A 44 -23.27 -54.33 35.71
N GLY A 45 -22.77 -55.26 36.50
CA GLY A 45 -21.34 -55.45 36.76
C GLY A 45 -20.54 -55.79 35.49
N ALA A 46 -19.40 -55.12 35.34
CA ALA A 46 -18.35 -55.48 34.39
C ALA A 46 -17.32 -56.41 35.09
N PRO A 47 -16.78 -57.42 34.39
CA PRO A 47 -15.78 -58.34 34.93
C PRO A 47 -14.40 -57.64 35.06
N PRO A 48 -13.46 -58.18 35.87
CA PRO A 48 -12.19 -57.53 36.14
C PRO A 48 -11.31 -57.45 34.88
N HIS A 49 -10.82 -56.25 34.57
CA HIS A 49 -9.88 -55.98 33.48
C HIS A 49 -8.61 -56.82 33.68
N TYR A 50 -8.33 -57.71 32.72
CA TYR A 50 -6.98 -58.22 32.49
C TYR A 50 -6.08 -57.00 32.19
N LEU A 51 -5.07 -56.74 33.02
CA LEU A 51 -4.03 -55.77 32.70
C LEU A 51 -3.29 -56.25 31.45
N GLN A 52 -3.57 -55.61 30.32
CA GLN A 52 -2.89 -55.87 29.06
C GLN A 52 -1.48 -55.26 29.17
N VAL A 53 -0.47 -56.11 29.43
CA VAL A 53 0.93 -55.70 29.52
C VAL A 53 1.50 -55.61 28.11
N TYR A 54 2.07 -54.47 27.76
CA TYR A 54 2.71 -54.23 26.47
C TYR A 54 4.22 -54.42 26.60
N ASP A 55 4.82 -55.22 25.71
CA ASP A 55 6.28 -55.40 25.65
C ASP A 55 6.95 -54.28 24.84
N ALA A 56 6.62 -53.03 25.21
CA ALA A 56 7.11 -51.82 24.55
C ALA A 56 7.63 -50.83 25.58
N SER A 57 8.67 -50.10 25.21
CA SER A 57 9.22 -49.01 26.02
C SER A 57 8.64 -47.67 25.60
N ILE A 58 8.25 -46.86 26.57
CA ILE A 58 7.77 -45.49 26.38
C ILE A 58 8.69 -44.52 27.12
N GLN A 59 8.82 -43.30 26.62
CA GLN A 59 9.80 -42.34 27.13
C GLN A 59 9.12 -41.17 27.85
N LYS A 60 9.35 -41.05 29.16
CA LYS A 60 8.99 -39.86 29.94
C LYS A 60 10.13 -38.85 29.94
N CYS A 61 9.82 -37.55 29.93
CA CYS A 61 10.87 -36.54 29.91
C CYS A 61 11.55 -36.40 31.28
N ARG A 62 10.77 -36.45 32.37
CA ARG A 62 11.26 -36.18 33.75
C ARG A 62 10.96 -37.26 34.78
N CYS A 63 9.70 -37.67 34.91
CA CYS A 63 9.25 -38.50 36.03
C CYS A 63 9.24 -39.99 35.69
N ASP A 64 9.42 -40.87 36.68
CA ASP A 64 9.46 -42.33 36.46
C ASP A 64 8.05 -42.96 36.58
N GLY A 65 7.90 -44.17 36.06
CA GLY A 65 6.76 -45.03 36.32
C GLY A 65 5.40 -44.34 36.12
N SER A 66 4.59 -44.29 37.18
CA SER A 66 3.27 -43.65 37.17
C SER A 66 3.26 -42.22 37.74
N GLU A 67 4.42 -41.61 37.97
CA GLU A 67 4.51 -40.27 38.54
C GLU A 67 4.10 -39.17 37.54
N ALA A 68 3.60 -38.05 38.08
CA ALA A 68 3.25 -36.84 37.35
C ALA A 68 4.02 -35.63 37.90
N TRP A 69 4.30 -34.67 37.04
CA TRP A 69 5.05 -33.45 37.36
C TRP A 69 4.11 -32.35 37.87
N ASP A 70 4.36 -31.85 39.09
CA ASP A 70 3.54 -30.81 39.73
C ASP A 70 4.02 -29.37 39.45
N GLY A 71 5.08 -29.22 38.65
CA GLY A 71 5.76 -27.94 38.41
C GLY A 71 7.08 -27.77 39.14
N LYS A 72 7.34 -28.57 40.20
CA LYS A 72 8.56 -28.52 41.02
C LYS A 72 9.19 -29.90 41.24
N ASP A 73 8.38 -30.91 41.54
CA ASP A 73 8.83 -32.27 41.86
C ASP A 73 7.94 -33.32 41.17
N CYS A 74 8.48 -34.54 41.03
CA CYS A 74 7.71 -35.68 40.56
C CYS A 74 6.90 -36.26 41.74
N THR A 75 5.59 -36.34 41.56
CA THR A 75 4.65 -36.82 42.59
C THR A 75 4.00 -38.12 42.14
N LEU A 76 3.78 -39.03 43.08
CA LEU A 76 3.13 -40.31 42.80
C LEU A 76 1.67 -40.08 42.39
N ALA A 77 1.34 -40.49 41.18
CA ALA A 77 0.01 -40.44 40.61
C ALA A 77 -0.34 -41.77 39.92
N GLN A 78 -1.60 -41.95 39.51
CA GLN A 78 -1.96 -42.99 38.54
C GLN A 78 -2.12 -42.33 37.19
N THR A 79 -1.10 -42.43 36.34
CA THR A 79 -1.10 -41.83 35.00
C THR A 79 -1.61 -42.81 33.96
N TYR A 80 -2.38 -42.30 33.01
CA TYR A 80 -2.90 -43.05 31.87
C TYR A 80 -2.44 -42.42 30.55
N VAL A 81 -2.18 -43.26 29.55
CA VAL A 81 -1.86 -42.84 28.18
C VAL A 81 -2.94 -43.36 27.23
N ALA A 82 -3.26 -42.58 26.21
CA ALA A 82 -4.15 -43.04 25.16
C ALA A 82 -3.39 -43.93 24.19
N VAL A 83 -3.87 -45.15 23.94
CA VAL A 83 -3.28 -46.11 23.00
C VAL A 83 -4.26 -46.39 21.88
N THR A 84 -3.85 -46.13 20.65
CA THR A 84 -4.67 -46.33 19.45
C THR A 84 -4.35 -47.66 18.81
N ASN A 85 -5.36 -48.51 18.61
CA ASN A 85 -5.22 -49.74 17.85
C ASN A 85 -5.19 -49.42 16.34
N PRO A 86 -4.07 -49.68 15.63
CA PRO A 86 -3.94 -49.31 14.22
C PRO A 86 -4.89 -50.08 13.28
N ASN A 87 -5.45 -51.21 13.72
CA ASN A 87 -6.35 -52.03 12.90
C ASN A 87 -7.83 -51.61 13.04
N THR A 88 -8.23 -51.11 14.21
CA THR A 88 -9.63 -50.75 14.52
C THR A 88 -9.85 -49.25 14.69
N ASN A 89 -8.78 -48.45 14.75
CA ASN A 89 -8.77 -47.03 15.15
C ASN A 89 -9.44 -46.76 16.51
N GLU A 90 -9.57 -47.79 17.34
CA GLU A 90 -10.12 -47.65 18.69
C GLU A 90 -9.06 -47.11 19.64
N VAL A 91 -9.41 -46.08 20.40
CA VAL A 91 -8.54 -45.43 21.39
C VAL A 91 -8.90 -45.92 22.78
N THR A 92 -7.92 -46.46 23.50
CA THR A 92 -8.11 -47.01 24.84
C THR A 92 -7.17 -46.33 25.84
N GLY A 93 -7.67 -46.02 27.04
CA GLY A 93 -6.85 -45.49 28.13
C GLY A 93 -6.11 -46.63 28.83
N VAL A 94 -4.79 -46.62 28.77
CA VAL A 94 -3.94 -47.67 29.35
C VAL A 94 -3.08 -47.05 30.46
N PRO A 95 -2.99 -47.67 31.66
CA PRO A 95 -2.13 -47.17 32.72
C PRO A 95 -0.67 -47.23 32.27
N THR A 96 0.11 -46.19 32.59
CA THR A 96 1.52 -46.08 32.15
C THR A 96 2.39 -47.24 32.67
N SER A 97 2.00 -47.85 33.79
CA SER A 97 2.62 -49.05 34.37
C SER A 97 2.50 -50.32 33.51
N ALA A 98 1.67 -50.30 32.47
CA ALA A 98 1.56 -51.42 31.52
C ALA A 98 2.71 -51.47 30.49
N PHE A 99 3.56 -50.43 30.45
CA PHE A 99 4.72 -50.31 29.57
C PHE A 99 6.02 -50.23 30.38
N ARG A 100 7.17 -50.45 29.72
CA ARG A 100 8.49 -50.14 30.33
C ARG A 100 8.75 -48.64 30.19
N VAL A 101 8.90 -47.91 31.29
CA VAL A 101 9.15 -46.47 31.26
C VAL A 101 10.66 -46.20 31.24
N ALA A 102 11.11 -45.39 30.28
CA ALA A 102 12.46 -44.84 30.23
C ALA A 102 12.39 -43.34 30.50
N ILE A 103 13.37 -42.80 31.24
CA ILE A 103 13.45 -41.38 31.57
C ILE A 103 14.54 -40.72 30.74
N GLY A 104 14.22 -39.60 30.12
CA GLY A 104 15.20 -38.73 29.51
C GLY A 104 14.57 -37.72 28.57
N GLU A 105 15.10 -36.51 28.58
CA GLU A 105 14.70 -35.47 27.63
C GLU A 105 14.97 -35.90 26.19
N VAL A 106 14.03 -35.58 25.29
CA VAL A 106 14.21 -35.81 23.87
C VAL A 106 15.29 -34.86 23.32
N ARG A 107 16.33 -35.45 22.72
CA ARG A 107 17.42 -34.71 22.05
C ARG A 107 17.25 -34.80 20.54
N CYS A 108 16.89 -33.69 19.93
CA CYS A 108 16.80 -33.57 18.47
C CYS A 108 18.20 -33.36 17.86
N SER A 109 18.41 -33.90 16.66
CA SER A 109 19.61 -33.62 15.87
C SER A 109 19.65 -32.15 15.42
N GLN A 110 20.81 -31.64 14.97
CA GLN A 110 20.98 -30.22 14.58
C GLN A 110 20.07 -29.75 13.44
N ASP A 111 19.61 -30.67 12.60
CA ASP A 111 18.72 -30.49 11.45
C ASP A 111 17.23 -30.65 11.80
N GLN A 112 16.93 -31.08 13.03
CA GLN A 112 15.57 -31.36 13.50
C GLN A 112 15.04 -30.23 14.38
N VAL A 113 13.72 -30.02 14.32
CA VAL A 113 13.03 -29.05 15.17
C VAL A 113 12.23 -29.79 16.23
N LYS A 114 12.36 -29.34 17.48
CA LYS A 114 11.62 -29.85 18.63
C LYS A 114 10.25 -29.19 18.69
N VAL A 115 9.17 -29.98 18.69
CA VAL A 115 7.80 -29.49 18.68
C VAL A 115 7.07 -29.92 19.95
N PRO A 116 6.53 -28.98 20.75
CA PRO A 116 5.68 -29.30 21.89
C PRO A 116 4.25 -29.61 21.42
N LEU A 117 3.71 -30.72 21.89
CA LEU A 117 2.33 -31.16 21.68
C LEU A 117 1.55 -30.99 22.99
N ASP A 118 0.55 -30.10 22.97
CA ASP A 118 -0.32 -29.81 24.11
C ASP A 118 -1.78 -30.05 23.71
N PRO A 119 -2.43 -31.10 24.24
CA PRO A 119 -3.78 -31.48 23.81
C PRO A 119 -4.84 -30.41 24.17
N ASN A 120 -4.54 -29.46 25.06
CA ASN A 120 -5.43 -28.35 25.42
C ASN A 120 -5.34 -27.15 24.46
N LYS A 121 -4.38 -27.13 23.52
CA LYS A 121 -4.14 -26.00 22.60
C LYS A 121 -4.73 -26.18 21.20
N GLY A 122 -5.59 -27.16 20.98
CA GLY A 122 -6.29 -27.35 19.70
C GLY A 122 -6.48 -28.81 19.29
N PHE A 123 -7.42 -29.05 18.37
CA PHE A 123 -7.79 -30.40 17.90
C PHE A 123 -6.63 -31.14 17.21
N TYR A 124 -5.72 -30.41 16.54
CA TYR A 124 -4.59 -30.99 15.81
C TYR A 124 -3.40 -31.39 16.70
N ASN A 125 -3.42 -31.02 17.98
CA ASN A 125 -2.43 -31.44 18.99
C ASN A 125 -2.83 -32.71 19.74
N GLN A 126 -3.90 -33.39 19.30
CA GLN A 126 -4.23 -34.71 19.84
C GLN A 126 -3.25 -35.76 19.31
N PHE A 127 -2.61 -36.47 20.23
CA PHE A 127 -1.70 -37.57 19.95
C PHE A 127 -2.05 -38.77 20.84
N SER A 128 -1.55 -39.94 20.44
CA SER A 128 -1.71 -41.19 21.19
C SER A 128 -0.44 -42.03 21.05
N LEU A 129 -0.36 -43.16 21.72
CA LEU A 129 0.68 -44.15 21.48
C LEU A 129 0.14 -45.29 20.62
N LEU A 130 1.02 -45.92 19.85
CA LEU A 130 0.74 -47.23 19.26
C LEU A 130 1.13 -48.35 20.25
N PRO A 131 0.60 -49.58 20.09
CA PRO A 131 0.95 -50.73 20.94
C PRO A 131 2.45 -51.05 21.00
N ASN A 132 3.23 -50.60 20.01
CA ASN A 132 4.69 -50.74 19.96
C ASN A 132 5.44 -49.64 20.74
N GLY A 133 4.74 -48.72 21.41
CA GLY A 133 5.32 -47.64 22.21
C GLY A 133 5.76 -46.41 21.40
N SER A 134 5.49 -46.34 20.09
CA SER A 134 5.75 -45.12 19.30
C SER A 134 4.64 -44.08 19.48
N LEU A 135 4.98 -42.80 19.42
CA LEU A 135 4.01 -41.71 19.48
C LEU A 135 3.33 -41.52 18.13
N TYR A 136 2.01 -41.62 18.11
CA TYR A 136 1.14 -41.48 16.95
C TYR A 136 0.52 -40.08 16.90
N TRP A 137 0.91 -39.31 15.89
CA TRP A 137 0.44 -37.94 15.65
C TRP A 137 0.40 -37.65 14.14
N GLN A 138 -0.62 -36.94 13.66
CA GLN A 138 -0.85 -36.66 12.24
C GLN A 138 -0.66 -37.90 11.33
N ARG A 139 -1.29 -39.01 11.71
CA ARG A 139 -1.24 -40.31 11.00
C ARG A 139 0.16 -40.95 10.88
N HIS A 140 1.12 -40.49 11.67
CA HIS A 140 2.49 -40.98 11.64
C HIS A 140 2.98 -41.39 13.02
N ALA A 141 3.82 -42.44 13.03
CA ALA A 141 4.51 -42.90 14.22
C ALA A 141 5.89 -42.22 14.33
N TYR A 142 6.20 -41.74 15.54
CA TYR A 142 7.46 -41.11 15.92
C TYR A 142 8.13 -41.91 17.02
N GLU A 143 9.39 -42.25 16.81
CA GLU A 143 10.21 -43.01 17.76
C GLU A 143 10.98 -42.11 18.73
N LYS A 144 11.33 -40.89 18.29
CA LYS A 144 12.03 -39.90 19.12
C LYS A 144 11.05 -38.90 19.70
N TYR A 145 10.58 -39.20 20.89
CA TYR A 145 9.71 -38.32 21.65
C TYR A 145 10.00 -38.47 23.15
N CYS A 146 9.51 -37.53 23.94
CA CYS A 146 9.29 -37.76 25.36
C CYS A 146 7.96 -37.11 25.75
N PHE A 147 7.34 -37.53 26.84
CA PHE A 147 6.14 -36.87 27.37
C PHE A 147 6.19 -36.76 28.88
N ASP A 148 5.42 -35.82 29.43
CA ASP A 148 5.21 -35.72 30.88
C ASP A 148 3.72 -35.62 31.16
N HIS A 149 3.30 -36.25 32.25
CA HIS A 149 1.99 -36.04 32.87
C HIS A 149 2.07 -34.81 33.78
N THR A 150 1.01 -34.01 33.73
CA THR A 150 0.83 -32.77 34.49
C THR A 150 -0.55 -32.76 35.10
N PHE A 151 -0.72 -31.98 36.16
CA PHE A 151 -2.01 -31.78 36.80
C PHE A 151 -2.81 -30.71 36.04
N ASP A 152 -4.09 -30.97 35.78
CA ASP A 152 -5.02 -29.95 35.30
C ASP A 152 -5.41 -28.95 36.42
N GLU A 153 -6.24 -27.94 36.10
CA GLU A 153 -6.69 -26.93 37.08
C GLU A 153 -7.49 -27.54 38.24
N ASP A 154 -8.06 -28.73 38.06
CA ASP A 154 -8.82 -29.49 39.05
C ASP A 154 -7.93 -30.49 39.85
N GLY A 155 -6.63 -30.57 39.54
CA GLY A 155 -5.69 -31.46 40.22
C GLY A 155 -5.68 -32.91 39.73
N ASN A 156 -6.21 -33.21 38.54
CA ASN A 156 -6.16 -34.54 37.94
C ASN A 156 -4.85 -34.75 37.14
N PRO A 157 -4.13 -35.87 37.36
CA PRO A 157 -2.81 -36.13 36.76
C PRO A 157 -2.84 -36.67 35.32
N ASN A 158 -3.97 -36.54 34.59
CA ASN A 158 -4.18 -37.22 33.31
C ASN A 158 -3.92 -36.34 32.08
N LEU A 159 -3.61 -35.05 32.28
CA LEU A 159 -3.15 -34.20 31.20
C LEU A 159 -1.69 -34.53 30.90
N TRP A 160 -1.38 -34.92 29.67
CA TRP A 160 -0.03 -35.28 29.25
C TRP A 160 0.38 -34.50 28.01
N LYS A 161 1.59 -33.95 28.07
CA LYS A 161 2.18 -33.14 27.00
C LYS A 161 3.39 -33.87 26.47
N ALA A 162 3.57 -33.86 25.16
CA ALA A 162 4.67 -34.54 24.52
C ALA A 162 5.58 -33.55 23.79
N GLU A 163 6.82 -33.94 23.60
CA GLU A 163 7.79 -33.24 22.77
C GLU A 163 8.30 -34.23 21.72
N VAL A 164 8.23 -33.85 20.45
CA VAL A 164 8.63 -34.70 19.32
C VAL A 164 9.66 -33.99 18.45
N CYS A 165 10.63 -34.73 17.92
CA CYS A 165 11.58 -34.20 16.94
C CYS A 165 11.08 -34.40 15.51
N LEU A 166 10.89 -33.31 14.78
CA LEU A 166 10.51 -33.35 13.38
C LEU A 166 11.74 -33.25 12.45
N PRO A 167 11.87 -34.16 11.47
CA PRO A 167 12.91 -34.05 10.45
C PRO A 167 12.64 -32.86 9.51
N PRO A 168 13.67 -32.35 8.81
CA PRO A 168 13.50 -31.26 7.86
C PRO A 168 12.59 -31.71 6.70
N PRO A 169 11.50 -30.97 6.41
CA PRO A 169 10.59 -31.31 5.32
C PRO A 169 11.26 -31.09 3.96
N VAL A 170 10.57 -31.55 2.90
CA VAL A 170 10.93 -31.20 1.52
C VAL A 170 10.02 -30.06 1.05
N VAL A 171 10.60 -28.94 0.63
CA VAL A 171 9.86 -27.81 0.03
C VAL A 171 10.36 -27.57 -1.40
N PRO A 172 9.48 -27.57 -2.41
CA PRO A 172 9.90 -27.34 -3.79
C PRO A 172 10.42 -25.91 -3.99
N ARG A 173 11.60 -25.75 -4.59
CA ARG A 173 12.22 -24.43 -4.86
C ARG A 173 12.05 -24.05 -6.33
N CYS A 174 11.61 -22.82 -6.60
CA CYS A 174 11.44 -22.34 -7.98
C CYS A 174 12.80 -22.18 -8.68
N CYS A 175 12.86 -22.52 -9.97
CA CYS A 175 14.07 -22.32 -10.78
C CYS A 175 13.87 -21.20 -11.78
N ASN A 176 14.68 -20.16 -11.66
CA ASN A 176 14.65 -19.04 -12.59
C ASN A 176 15.07 -19.53 -13.99
N SER A 177 14.23 -19.27 -15.00
CA SER A 177 14.39 -19.81 -16.35
C SER A 177 15.57 -19.14 -17.08
N MET A 178 16.78 -19.67 -16.89
CA MET A 178 17.88 -19.54 -17.85
C MET A 178 18.67 -20.86 -17.86
N SER A 179 18.18 -21.80 -18.68
CA SER A 179 18.71 -23.14 -18.98
C SER A 179 18.80 -24.16 -17.82
N PRO A 180 18.19 -25.35 -17.94
CA PRO A 180 18.47 -26.46 -17.05
C PRO A 180 19.87 -27.02 -17.37
N SER A 181 20.70 -27.19 -16.34
CA SER A 181 21.91 -28.01 -16.45
C SER A 181 21.51 -29.48 -16.66
N SER A 182 22.34 -30.25 -17.37
CA SER A 182 22.09 -31.66 -17.72
C SER A 182 21.93 -32.61 -16.51
N ASP A 183 22.18 -32.12 -15.29
CA ASP A 183 22.11 -32.89 -14.05
C ASP A 183 20.87 -32.57 -13.18
N GLY A 184 19.95 -31.73 -13.67
CA GLY A 184 18.70 -31.40 -12.95
C GLY A 184 18.86 -30.45 -11.75
N ALA A 185 20.05 -29.88 -11.56
CA ALA A 185 20.31 -28.86 -10.55
C ALA A 185 20.03 -27.44 -11.10
N CYS A 186 19.23 -26.66 -10.36
CA CYS A 186 18.95 -25.28 -10.70
C CYS A 186 20.10 -24.37 -10.27
N ASN A 187 20.59 -23.55 -11.21
CA ASN A 187 21.73 -22.68 -10.99
C ASN A 187 21.28 -21.44 -10.20
N THR A 188 21.10 -21.61 -8.89
CA THR A 188 20.72 -20.52 -8.00
C THR A 188 21.99 -19.76 -7.60
N GLY A 189 22.23 -18.62 -8.23
CA GLY A 189 23.39 -17.75 -7.97
C GLY A 189 23.40 -17.07 -6.59
N SER A 190 22.70 -17.59 -5.58
CA SER A 190 22.63 -17.00 -4.24
C SER A 190 23.02 -18.00 -3.16
N VAL A 191 24.06 -17.64 -2.39
CA VAL A 191 24.59 -18.33 -1.20
C VAL A 191 23.65 -18.16 0.03
N GLN A 192 22.38 -17.86 -0.20
CA GLN A 192 21.45 -17.48 0.87
C GLN A 192 20.66 -18.70 1.35
N ARG A 193 20.58 -18.88 2.68
CA ARG A 193 19.90 -20.03 3.29
C ARG A 193 18.42 -20.06 2.89
N TYR A 194 17.98 -21.21 2.40
CA TYR A 194 16.60 -21.47 2.01
C TYR A 194 15.84 -22.09 3.20
N SER A 195 15.06 -21.27 3.90
CA SER A 195 14.24 -21.68 5.05
C SER A 195 12.93 -20.89 5.09
N PRO A 196 11.97 -21.21 4.19
CA PRO A 196 10.64 -20.63 4.24
C PRO A 196 9.91 -20.94 5.56
N PRO A 197 9.06 -20.03 6.07
CA PRO A 197 8.25 -20.28 7.25
C PRO A 197 7.22 -21.37 6.97
N ILE A 198 7.14 -22.36 7.85
CA ILE A 198 6.16 -23.46 7.73
C ILE A 198 5.38 -23.56 9.04
N MET A 199 4.06 -23.60 8.91
CA MET A 199 3.14 -23.75 10.02
C MET A 199 2.91 -25.22 10.35
N VAL A 200 3.11 -25.56 11.61
CA VAL A 200 2.65 -26.80 12.22
C VAL A 200 1.54 -26.41 13.19
N ASP A 201 0.29 -26.68 12.79
CA ASP A 201 -0.89 -26.19 13.49
C ASP A 201 -0.86 -24.64 13.60
N GLU A 202 -0.82 -24.07 14.81
CA GLU A 202 -0.72 -22.63 15.05
C GLU A 202 0.73 -22.13 15.22
N LEU A 203 1.72 -23.03 15.23
CA LEU A 203 3.13 -22.67 15.43
C LEU A 203 3.87 -22.48 14.09
N VAL A 204 4.52 -21.33 13.93
CA VAL A 204 5.49 -21.11 12.85
C VAL A 204 6.83 -21.69 13.26
N LEU A 205 7.29 -22.73 12.56
CA LEU A 205 8.58 -23.37 12.79
C LEU A 205 9.60 -22.95 11.74
N GLN A 206 10.85 -22.81 12.16
CA GLN A 206 11.99 -22.50 11.31
C GLN A 206 13.04 -23.62 11.42
N TRP A 207 13.39 -24.21 10.29
CA TRP A 207 14.50 -25.17 10.19
C TRP A 207 15.78 -24.44 9.79
N LEU A 208 16.94 -24.94 10.20
CA LEU A 208 18.23 -24.36 9.81
C LEU A 208 18.53 -24.57 8.33
N GLU A 209 18.22 -25.76 7.81
CA GLU A 209 18.30 -26.16 6.40
C GLU A 209 17.11 -27.07 6.07
N ILE A 210 16.48 -26.86 4.92
CA ILE A 210 15.33 -27.64 4.45
C ILE A 210 15.76 -28.42 3.21
N ASN A 211 15.22 -29.63 3.04
CA ASN A 211 15.46 -30.39 1.82
C ASN A 211 14.76 -29.70 0.65
N GLU A 212 15.52 -29.32 -0.39
CA GLU A 212 14.97 -28.66 -1.56
C GLU A 212 14.83 -29.63 -2.73
N LYS A 213 13.69 -29.54 -3.44
CA LYS A 213 13.50 -30.17 -4.74
C LYS A 213 13.25 -29.10 -5.78
N SER A 214 14.20 -28.89 -6.67
CA SER A 214 14.06 -27.97 -7.80
C SER A 214 12.85 -28.34 -8.65
N THR A 215 11.92 -27.41 -8.81
CA THR A 215 10.70 -27.60 -9.61
C THR A 215 10.37 -26.32 -10.36
N ASN A 216 10.03 -26.45 -11.64
CA ASN A 216 9.44 -25.38 -12.42
C ASN A 216 7.93 -25.56 -12.48
N VAL A 217 7.22 -24.50 -12.13
CA VAL A 217 5.77 -24.42 -12.29
C VAL A 217 5.51 -23.89 -13.70
N ILE A 218 5.06 -24.77 -14.60
CA ILE A 218 4.63 -24.42 -15.95
C ILE A 218 3.13 -24.61 -15.98
N CYS A 219 2.40 -23.50 -16.04
CA CYS A 219 0.96 -23.53 -16.14
C CYS A 219 0.53 -23.95 -17.54
N SER A 220 -0.57 -24.69 -17.63
CA SER A 220 -1.19 -24.99 -18.91
C SER A 220 -1.73 -23.72 -19.56
N GLU A 221 -2.09 -23.79 -20.85
CA GLU A 221 -2.70 -22.67 -21.60
C GLU A 221 -3.98 -22.11 -20.93
N TYR A 222 -4.58 -22.87 -20.00
CA TYR A 222 -5.85 -22.56 -19.33
C TYR A 222 -5.70 -22.24 -17.84
N GLU A 223 -4.47 -22.07 -17.36
CA GLU A 223 -4.16 -21.76 -15.97
C GLU A 223 -3.28 -20.51 -15.89
N ASN A 224 -3.55 -19.66 -14.90
CA ASN A 224 -2.73 -18.50 -14.60
C ASN A 224 -1.70 -18.85 -13.53
N LEU A 225 -0.49 -18.30 -13.67
CA LEU A 225 0.53 -18.38 -12.63
C LEU A 225 0.18 -17.38 -11.51
N LEU A 226 -0.12 -17.90 -10.34
CA LEU A 226 -0.44 -17.13 -9.14
C LEU A 226 0.77 -17.09 -8.21
N THR A 227 1.13 -15.89 -7.77
CA THR A 227 2.30 -15.60 -6.93
C THR A 227 1.83 -15.09 -5.56
N LEU A 228 2.12 -15.82 -4.49
CA LEU A 228 1.53 -15.66 -3.16
C LEU A 228 2.60 -15.40 -2.07
N PRO A 229 2.56 -14.28 -1.35
CA PRO A 229 3.48 -14.02 -0.25
C PRO A 229 3.16 -14.87 0.99
N LEU A 230 4.13 -15.66 1.46
CA LEU A 230 3.97 -16.69 2.51
C LEU A 230 3.98 -16.17 3.96
N ASN A 231 4.09 -14.86 4.16
CA ASN A 231 4.08 -14.22 5.49
C ASN A 231 2.79 -13.41 5.71
N THR A 232 1.66 -13.92 5.21
CA THR A 232 0.35 -13.27 5.35
C THR A 232 -0.65 -14.27 5.92
N SER A 233 -1.67 -13.80 6.63
CA SER A 233 -2.81 -14.64 7.04
C SER A 233 -3.51 -15.32 5.86
N LYS A 234 -3.22 -14.88 4.63
CA LYS A 234 -3.84 -15.32 3.38
C LYS A 234 -3.13 -16.47 2.68
N ALA A 235 -1.84 -16.72 2.91
CA ALA A 235 -1.12 -17.82 2.28
C ALA A 235 0.02 -18.33 3.17
N ASN A 236 0.04 -19.63 3.42
CA ASN A 236 1.00 -20.27 4.32
C ASN A 236 1.38 -21.67 3.85
N LEU A 237 2.61 -22.08 4.13
CA LEU A 237 3.01 -23.48 4.03
C LEU A 237 2.56 -24.21 5.29
N LYS A 238 1.83 -25.31 5.15
CA LYS A 238 1.39 -26.14 6.27
C LYS A 238 2.09 -27.49 6.23
N TYR A 239 2.56 -27.95 7.38
CA TYR A 239 3.13 -29.29 7.53
C TYR A 239 2.09 -30.24 8.11
N GLU A 240 1.82 -31.30 7.37
CA GLU A 240 0.94 -32.37 7.80
C GLU A 240 1.43 -33.71 7.24
N SER A 241 1.43 -34.75 8.08
CA SER A 241 1.70 -36.12 7.63
C SER A 241 3.05 -36.28 6.92
N LYS A 242 4.11 -35.65 7.45
CA LYS A 242 5.47 -35.61 6.86
C LYS A 242 5.59 -34.92 5.50
N SER A 243 4.58 -34.17 5.08
CA SER A 243 4.57 -33.42 3.82
C SER A 243 4.25 -31.95 4.06
N VAL A 244 4.77 -31.07 3.21
CA VAL A 244 4.43 -29.64 3.21
C VAL A 244 3.52 -29.37 2.02
N PHE A 245 2.43 -28.66 2.28
CA PHE A 245 1.50 -28.23 1.26
C PHE A 245 1.25 -26.73 1.35
N LEU A 246 0.96 -26.12 0.21
CA LEU A 246 0.59 -24.72 0.14
C LEU A 246 -0.90 -24.59 0.47
N ALA A 247 -1.24 -23.71 1.40
CA ALA A 247 -2.62 -23.35 1.70
C ALA A 247 -2.80 -21.85 1.53
N TRP A 248 -3.84 -21.42 0.82
CA TRP A 248 -4.12 -20.01 0.61
C TRP A 248 -5.62 -19.74 0.58
N SER A 249 -6.01 -18.55 1.00
CA SER A 249 -7.37 -18.05 0.91
C SER A 249 -7.45 -17.03 -0.23
N LEU A 250 -8.41 -17.21 -1.13
CA LEU A 250 -8.78 -16.16 -2.07
C LEU A 250 -9.56 -15.05 -1.32
N PRO A 251 -9.63 -13.82 -1.87
CA PRO A 251 -10.38 -12.71 -1.23
C PRO A 251 -11.88 -12.98 -1.01
N ASP A 252 -12.43 -14.02 -1.63
CA ASP A 252 -13.81 -14.49 -1.42
C ASP A 252 -13.98 -15.39 -0.19
N GLY A 253 -12.89 -15.66 0.55
CA GLY A 253 -12.85 -16.51 1.74
C GLY A 253 -12.75 -18.01 1.46
N ARG A 254 -12.66 -18.44 0.19
CA ARG A 254 -12.44 -19.86 -0.14
C ARG A 254 -11.00 -20.24 0.17
N GLU A 255 -10.84 -21.26 1.00
CA GLU A 255 -9.55 -21.89 1.24
C GLU A 255 -9.24 -22.88 0.13
N HIS A 256 -8.08 -22.70 -0.49
CA HIS A 256 -7.47 -23.61 -1.44
C HIS A 256 -6.24 -24.23 -0.81
N SER A 257 -5.96 -25.48 -1.16
CA SER A 257 -4.76 -26.16 -0.74
C SER A 257 -4.23 -27.07 -1.83
N GLN A 258 -2.92 -27.12 -1.97
CA GLN A 258 -2.27 -27.88 -3.03
C GLN A 258 -0.99 -28.53 -2.50
N ARG A 259 -0.90 -29.86 -2.65
CA ARG A 259 0.23 -30.66 -2.18
C ARG A 259 1.38 -30.76 -3.18
N GLU A 260 1.09 -30.62 -4.47
CA GLU A 260 2.06 -30.75 -5.57
C GLU A 260 1.78 -29.70 -6.67
N GLY A 261 2.79 -29.32 -7.47
CA GLY A 261 2.62 -28.35 -8.56
C GLY A 261 2.74 -26.88 -8.13
N TYR A 262 3.37 -26.62 -6.99
CA TYR A 262 3.80 -25.29 -6.57
C TYR A 262 5.31 -25.27 -6.34
N CYS A 263 5.90 -24.07 -6.31
CA CYS A 263 7.29 -23.87 -5.90
C CYS A 263 7.42 -22.60 -5.05
N VAL A 264 8.50 -22.48 -4.28
CA VAL A 264 8.74 -21.33 -3.40
C VAL A 264 10.09 -20.68 -3.74
N GLU A 265 10.13 -19.36 -3.70
CA GLU A 265 11.34 -18.56 -3.87
C GLU A 265 11.43 -17.44 -2.84
N LEU A 266 12.64 -16.89 -2.70
CA LEU A 266 12.88 -15.71 -1.87
C LEU A 266 12.90 -14.50 -2.79
N ASP A 267 11.94 -13.59 -2.59
CA ASP A 267 11.97 -12.27 -3.20
C ASP A 267 13.10 -11.45 -2.56
N ILE A 268 14.09 -11.09 -3.37
CA ILE A 268 15.30 -10.39 -2.92
C ILE A 268 15.00 -8.92 -2.61
N GLU A 269 14.01 -8.32 -3.29
CA GLU A 269 13.65 -6.91 -3.11
C GLU A 269 12.87 -6.72 -1.80
N GLU A 270 11.88 -7.57 -1.55
CA GLU A 270 10.99 -7.50 -0.38
C GLU A 270 11.47 -8.35 0.82
N LYS A 271 12.55 -9.13 0.65
CA LYS A 271 13.08 -10.08 1.65
C LYS A 271 12.03 -11.03 2.22
N ASN A 272 11.07 -11.46 1.38
CA ASN A 272 9.97 -12.32 1.78
C ASN A 272 9.92 -13.58 0.91
N TYR A 273 9.38 -14.67 1.45
CA TYR A 273 9.15 -15.88 0.68
C TYR A 273 7.83 -15.79 -0.09
N VAL A 274 7.87 -16.26 -1.33
CA VAL A 274 6.77 -16.20 -2.26
C VAL A 274 6.57 -17.58 -2.87
N ALA A 275 5.32 -18.05 -2.90
CA ALA A 275 4.92 -19.31 -3.51
C ALA A 275 4.26 -19.06 -4.87
N SER A 276 4.68 -19.81 -5.88
CA SER A 276 4.11 -19.78 -7.23
C SER A 276 3.31 -21.06 -7.48
N VAL A 277 2.06 -20.92 -7.93
CA VAL A 277 1.13 -22.05 -8.17
C VAL A 277 0.24 -21.75 -9.38
N CYS A 278 -0.17 -22.78 -10.12
CA CYS A 278 -1.13 -22.62 -11.21
C CYS A 278 -2.57 -22.63 -10.69
N TYR A 279 -3.37 -21.68 -11.16
CA TYR A 279 -4.76 -21.54 -10.77
C TYR A 279 -5.66 -21.37 -12.00
N THR A 280 -6.75 -22.13 -12.06
CA THR A 280 -7.75 -22.03 -13.13
C THR A 280 -8.79 -20.96 -12.76
N ASP A 281 -8.79 -19.82 -13.44
CA ASP A 281 -9.89 -18.84 -13.29
C ASP A 281 -11.17 -19.41 -13.94
N GLN A 282 -12.34 -19.11 -13.37
CA GLN A 282 -13.66 -19.62 -13.80
C GLN A 282 -14.10 -19.09 -15.19
N GLU A 283 -13.21 -18.47 -15.96
CA GLU A 283 -13.47 -17.82 -17.26
C GLU A 283 -14.02 -18.77 -18.33
N ARG A 284 -13.82 -20.10 -18.24
CA ARG A 284 -14.38 -21.04 -19.22
C ARG A 284 -15.92 -21.03 -19.24
N LEU A 285 -16.57 -20.71 -18.12
CA LEU A 285 -18.03 -20.53 -18.07
C LEU A 285 -18.50 -19.37 -18.97
N CYS A 286 -17.63 -18.38 -19.22
CA CYS A 286 -17.94 -17.17 -19.98
C CYS A 286 -17.74 -17.31 -21.48
N SER A 287 -17.28 -18.47 -21.96
CA SER A 287 -17.11 -18.73 -23.39
C SER A 287 -18.43 -18.93 -24.14
N SER A 288 -19.48 -19.35 -23.42
CA SER A 288 -20.81 -19.66 -23.96
C SER A 288 -21.95 -18.90 -23.29
N ALA A 289 -21.61 -17.94 -22.42
CA ALA A 289 -22.55 -17.21 -21.56
C ALA A 289 -22.02 -15.81 -21.24
N THR A 290 -22.93 -14.85 -21.03
CA THR A 290 -22.56 -13.51 -20.57
C THR A 290 -22.17 -13.54 -19.10
N CYS A 291 -20.93 -13.17 -18.77
CA CYS A 291 -20.44 -13.15 -17.39
C CYS A 291 -20.43 -11.76 -16.77
N VAL A 292 -20.78 -11.69 -15.49
CA VAL A 292 -20.61 -10.50 -14.64
C VAL A 292 -19.99 -10.92 -13.32
N ARG A 293 -18.96 -10.19 -12.87
CA ARG A 293 -18.24 -10.49 -11.63
C ARG A 293 -18.73 -9.62 -10.47
N LYS A 294 -19.20 -10.25 -9.41
CA LYS A 294 -19.50 -9.67 -8.10
C LYS A 294 -18.29 -9.76 -7.18
N CYS A 295 -18.03 -8.70 -6.41
CA CYS A 295 -16.91 -8.76 -5.45
C CYS A 295 -17.22 -9.71 -4.30
N CYS A 296 -18.47 -9.74 -3.81
CA CYS A 296 -18.89 -10.62 -2.72
C CYS A 296 -19.83 -11.76 -3.21
N PRO A 297 -19.83 -12.91 -2.50
CA PRO A 297 -20.79 -14.01 -2.74
C PRO A 297 -22.25 -13.58 -2.59
N GLU A 298 -23.19 -14.43 -3.05
CA GLU A 298 -24.62 -14.19 -2.87
C GLU A 298 -25.00 -13.97 -1.39
N GLY A 299 -25.88 -12.99 -1.15
CA GLY A 299 -26.34 -12.63 0.20
C GLY A 299 -25.32 -11.86 1.05
N LYS A 300 -24.17 -11.47 0.48
CA LYS A 300 -23.13 -10.67 1.16
C LYS A 300 -22.90 -9.33 0.48
N VAL A 301 -22.39 -8.36 1.25
CA VAL A 301 -22.01 -7.01 0.83
C VAL A 301 -20.62 -6.66 1.33
N MET A 302 -20.00 -5.62 0.77
CA MET A 302 -18.68 -5.18 1.17
C MET A 302 -18.77 -4.21 2.37
N VAL A 303 -18.10 -4.55 3.48
CA VAL A 303 -17.98 -3.69 4.67
C VAL A 303 -16.49 -3.45 4.92
N GLY A 304 -16.03 -2.22 4.66
CA GLY A 304 -14.60 -1.91 4.63
C GLY A 304 -13.89 -2.66 3.49
N THR A 305 -13.15 -3.72 3.83
CA THR A 305 -12.41 -4.57 2.88
C THR A 305 -12.84 -6.04 2.91
N GLU A 306 -13.90 -6.38 3.65
CA GLU A 306 -14.36 -7.75 3.85
C GLU A 306 -15.83 -7.92 3.45
N CYS A 307 -16.19 -9.13 3.02
CA CYS A 307 -17.56 -9.48 2.67
C CYS A 307 -18.35 -9.95 3.89
N ALA A 308 -19.32 -9.16 4.33
CA ALA A 308 -20.20 -9.46 5.45
C ALA A 308 -21.58 -9.97 4.97
N PRO A 309 -22.21 -10.92 5.67
CA PRO A 309 -23.57 -11.34 5.38
C PRO A 309 -24.58 -10.22 5.70
N VAL A 310 -25.66 -10.18 4.92
CA VAL A 310 -26.78 -9.26 5.17
C VAL A 310 -27.90 -10.01 5.89
N GLU A 311 -28.17 -9.64 7.14
CA GLU A 311 -29.30 -10.16 7.92
C GLU A 311 -30.53 -9.26 7.71
N ASP A 312 -31.63 -9.82 7.20
CA ASP A 312 -32.97 -9.21 7.06
C ASP A 312 -33.11 -7.86 6.30
N ARG A 313 -32.05 -7.35 5.65
CA ARG A 313 -32.06 -6.08 4.88
C ARG A 313 -31.71 -6.26 3.40
N THR A 314 -32.63 -6.84 2.61
CA THR A 314 -32.40 -7.10 1.17
C THR A 314 -32.16 -5.85 0.32
N ASP A 315 -32.50 -4.66 0.83
CA ASP A 315 -32.23 -3.36 0.24
C ASP A 315 -30.73 -3.00 0.17
N LEU A 316 -29.90 -3.65 1.00
CA LEU A 316 -28.44 -3.47 0.96
C LEU A 316 -27.78 -4.24 -0.18
N LEU A 317 -28.45 -5.26 -0.74
CA LEU A 317 -27.88 -6.12 -1.77
C LEU A 317 -27.78 -5.39 -3.10
N TRP A 318 -26.65 -5.57 -3.80
CA TRP A 318 -26.47 -4.99 -5.12
C TRP A 318 -27.38 -5.65 -6.17
N THR A 319 -28.20 -4.82 -6.83
CA THR A 319 -28.99 -5.20 -8.01
C THR A 319 -28.39 -4.60 -9.28
N PRO A 320 -28.00 -5.41 -10.28
CA PRO A 320 -27.37 -4.92 -11.49
C PRO A 320 -28.37 -4.17 -12.40
N THR A 321 -27.92 -3.06 -12.97
CA THR A 321 -28.61 -2.39 -14.08
C THR A 321 -27.76 -2.54 -15.34
N PHE A 322 -28.34 -3.07 -16.42
CA PHE A 322 -27.64 -3.29 -17.68
C PHE A 322 -27.96 -2.20 -18.70
N THR A 323 -26.95 -1.82 -19.49
CA THR A 323 -27.04 -0.87 -20.61
C THR A 323 -26.78 -1.61 -21.93
N ASP A 324 -27.43 -1.20 -23.01
CA ASP A 324 -27.17 -1.79 -24.34
C ASP A 324 -25.74 -1.44 -24.80
N ALA A 325 -24.96 -2.45 -25.17
CA ALA A 325 -23.63 -2.26 -25.73
C ALA A 325 -23.64 -1.54 -27.09
N SER A 326 -24.75 -1.57 -27.83
CA SER A 326 -24.93 -0.91 -29.13
C SER A 326 -25.44 0.52 -28.99
N ASP A 327 -26.18 0.79 -27.91
CA ASP A 327 -26.80 2.08 -27.61
C ASP A 327 -26.61 2.41 -26.12
N LEU A 328 -25.47 3.04 -25.82
CA LEU A 328 -24.94 3.33 -24.49
C LEU A 328 -25.81 4.30 -23.66
N GLU A 329 -26.97 4.73 -24.16
CA GLU A 329 -27.95 5.55 -23.44
C GLU A 329 -29.17 4.74 -22.95
N SER A 330 -29.37 3.53 -23.48
CA SER A 330 -30.58 2.73 -23.23
C SER A 330 -30.35 1.66 -22.15
N SER A 331 -31.22 1.64 -21.14
CA SER A 331 -31.23 0.56 -20.15
C SER A 331 -31.95 -0.66 -20.71
N VAL A 332 -31.37 -1.85 -20.54
CA VAL A 332 -31.90 -3.11 -21.03
C VAL A 332 -32.08 -4.13 -19.91
N ARG A 333 -32.84 -5.20 -20.20
CA ARG A 333 -33.02 -6.30 -19.26
C ARG A 333 -31.72 -7.11 -19.13
N PRO A 334 -31.52 -7.80 -17.99
CA PRO A 334 -30.43 -8.75 -17.84
C PRO A 334 -30.39 -9.77 -18.98
N PRO A 335 -29.20 -10.19 -19.45
CA PRO A 335 -29.05 -11.24 -20.46
C PRO A 335 -29.68 -12.56 -19.99
N GLU A 336 -30.28 -13.31 -20.92
CA GLU A 336 -30.91 -14.61 -20.60
C GLU A 336 -29.88 -15.68 -20.22
N ASP A 337 -28.64 -15.54 -20.69
CA ASP A 337 -27.50 -16.43 -20.47
C ASP A 337 -26.55 -15.89 -19.39
N LEU A 338 -27.04 -15.05 -18.45
CA LEU A 338 -26.20 -14.41 -17.44
C LEU A 338 -25.60 -15.43 -16.45
N THR A 339 -24.28 -15.41 -16.29
CA THR A 339 -23.52 -16.19 -15.31
C THR A 339 -22.77 -15.28 -14.33
N TRP A 340 -22.90 -15.56 -13.04
CA TRP A 340 -22.23 -14.80 -11.98
C TRP A 340 -20.84 -15.38 -11.67
N LEU A 341 -19.83 -14.51 -11.70
CA LEU A 341 -18.52 -14.78 -11.14
C LEU A 341 -18.42 -14.10 -9.77
N TYR A 342 -17.66 -14.69 -8.84
CA TYR A 342 -17.51 -14.16 -7.49
C TYR A 342 -16.04 -13.93 -7.14
N GLY A 343 -15.78 -12.88 -6.38
CA GLY A 343 -14.47 -12.53 -5.85
C GLY A 343 -13.80 -11.33 -6.54
N LEU A 344 -12.70 -10.88 -5.96
CA LEU A 344 -11.91 -9.76 -6.48
C LEU A 344 -11.08 -10.18 -7.73
N PRO A 345 -10.92 -9.28 -8.71
CA PRO A 345 -9.96 -9.48 -9.80
C PRO A 345 -8.53 -9.63 -9.27
N GLN A 346 -7.72 -10.47 -9.91
CA GLN A 346 -6.34 -10.73 -9.50
C GLN A 346 -5.37 -9.75 -10.17
N CYS A 347 -5.39 -8.50 -9.73
CA CYS A 347 -4.58 -7.42 -10.28
C CYS A 347 -4.44 -6.29 -9.25
N ASN A 348 -3.64 -5.26 -9.55
CA ASN A 348 -3.72 -4.01 -8.79
C ASN A 348 -5.05 -3.34 -9.09
N LEU A 349 -5.82 -3.06 -8.04
CA LEU A 349 -7.19 -2.54 -8.16
C LEU A 349 -7.24 -1.03 -7.87
N PHE A 350 -8.16 -0.34 -8.52
CA PHE A 350 -8.62 0.98 -8.11
C PHE A 350 -10.15 1.02 -8.07
N VAL A 351 -10.68 1.95 -7.29
CA VAL A 351 -12.13 2.11 -7.08
C VAL A 351 -12.68 3.09 -8.10
N LEU A 352 -13.84 2.76 -8.68
CA LEU A 352 -14.70 3.69 -9.40
C LEU A 352 -15.90 4.02 -8.53
N ASN A 353 -15.99 5.26 -8.05
CA ASN A 353 -17.12 5.75 -7.27
C ASN A 353 -18.00 6.69 -8.10
N PRO A 354 -19.21 6.26 -8.53
CA PRO A 354 -20.08 7.08 -9.36
C PRO A 354 -20.62 8.33 -8.65
N ASP A 355 -20.55 8.39 -7.32
CA ASP A 355 -21.06 9.49 -6.48
C ASP A 355 -20.09 10.69 -6.40
N ASP A 356 -18.79 10.50 -6.60
CA ASP A 356 -17.76 11.53 -6.33
C ASP A 356 -17.49 12.44 -7.55
N GLU A 357 -17.19 11.86 -8.71
CA GLU A 357 -16.82 12.60 -9.91
C GLU A 357 -17.50 12.06 -11.17
N LYS A 358 -17.79 12.94 -12.14
CA LYS A 358 -18.31 12.54 -13.48
C LYS A 358 -17.43 11.50 -14.19
N LYS A 359 -16.13 11.50 -13.87
CA LYS A 359 -15.14 10.62 -14.49
C LYS A 359 -15.23 9.19 -13.97
N GLU A 360 -15.71 9.01 -12.75
CA GLU A 360 -15.78 7.71 -12.08
C GLU A 360 -17.08 6.96 -12.36
N LYS A 361 -17.96 7.54 -13.19
CA LYS A 361 -19.13 6.84 -13.71
C LYS A 361 -18.74 5.65 -14.57
N PHE A 362 -19.44 4.54 -14.36
CA PHE A 362 -19.34 3.34 -15.17
C PHE A 362 -20.73 2.82 -15.55
N LEU A 363 -20.79 2.05 -16.63
CA LEU A 363 -21.98 1.40 -17.16
C LEU A 363 -21.70 -0.10 -17.31
N LEU A 364 -22.55 -0.95 -16.74
CA LEU A 364 -22.48 -2.40 -16.95
C LEU A 364 -23.24 -2.74 -18.24
N LEU A 365 -22.55 -3.30 -19.23
CA LEU A 365 -23.14 -3.61 -20.52
C LEU A 365 -23.80 -4.98 -20.53
N ASN A 366 -24.81 -5.15 -21.40
CA ASN A 366 -25.50 -6.43 -21.64
C ASN A 366 -24.61 -7.55 -22.21
N ASN A 367 -23.37 -7.25 -22.61
CA ASN A 367 -22.37 -8.26 -22.98
C ASN A 367 -21.41 -8.60 -21.83
N GLY A 368 -21.69 -8.13 -20.61
CA GLY A 368 -20.90 -8.39 -19.41
C GLY A 368 -19.67 -7.51 -19.25
N LYS A 369 -19.35 -6.63 -20.21
CA LYS A 369 -18.24 -5.68 -20.06
C LYS A 369 -18.64 -4.49 -19.20
N LEU A 370 -17.67 -3.94 -18.48
CA LEU A 370 -17.83 -2.66 -17.80
C LEU A 370 -17.30 -1.56 -18.70
N PHE A 371 -18.11 -0.54 -18.99
CA PHE A 371 -17.73 0.60 -19.81
C PHE A 371 -17.57 1.86 -18.96
N ARG A 372 -16.51 2.61 -19.22
CA ARG A 372 -16.18 3.87 -18.53
C ARG A 372 -16.27 5.04 -19.53
N PRO A 373 -17.38 5.81 -19.54
CA PRO A 373 -17.67 6.76 -20.62
C PRO A 373 -16.64 7.87 -20.82
N GLU A 374 -16.11 8.45 -19.73
CA GLU A 374 -15.17 9.58 -19.79
C GLU A 374 -13.89 9.24 -20.55
N TRP A 375 -13.41 7.99 -20.42
CA TRP A 375 -12.16 7.51 -21.03
C TRP A 375 -12.38 6.57 -22.20
N GLN A 376 -13.63 6.23 -22.52
CA GLN A 376 -13.99 5.26 -23.56
C GLN A 376 -13.31 3.89 -23.35
N GLU A 377 -13.15 3.48 -22.09
CA GLU A 377 -12.48 2.23 -21.71
C GLU A 377 -13.48 1.10 -21.48
N PHE A 378 -13.10 -0.12 -21.85
CA PHE A 378 -13.86 -1.33 -21.62
C PHE A 378 -13.06 -2.31 -20.77
N TYR A 379 -13.66 -2.83 -19.70
CA TYR A 379 -13.08 -3.86 -18.85
C TYR A 379 -13.83 -5.18 -19.06
N LEU A 380 -13.08 -6.25 -19.23
CA LEU A 380 -13.63 -7.61 -19.30
C LEU A 380 -14.08 -8.07 -17.89
N PRO A 381 -15.00 -9.06 -17.78
CA PRO A 381 -15.43 -9.62 -16.49
C PRO A 381 -14.29 -10.10 -15.58
N SER A 382 -13.12 -10.44 -16.14
CA SER A 382 -11.94 -10.80 -15.35
C SER A 382 -11.18 -9.63 -14.74
N HIS A 383 -11.42 -8.41 -15.23
CA HIS A 383 -10.70 -7.19 -14.87
C HIS A 383 -11.52 -6.23 -14.01
N TYR A 384 -12.71 -6.61 -13.58
CA TYR A 384 -13.52 -5.82 -12.66
C TYR A 384 -14.34 -6.70 -11.72
N CYS A 385 -14.80 -6.13 -10.61
CA CYS A 385 -15.94 -6.64 -9.87
C CYS A 385 -16.81 -5.46 -9.38
N ILE A 386 -18.10 -5.69 -9.17
CA ILE A 386 -19.03 -4.66 -8.69
C ILE A 386 -19.68 -5.15 -7.40
N GLU A 387 -19.86 -4.27 -6.41
CA GLU A 387 -20.60 -4.56 -5.19
C GLU A 387 -21.12 -3.28 -4.52
N ASN A 388 -22.10 -3.43 -3.63
CA ASN A 388 -22.48 -2.40 -2.68
C ASN A 388 -21.50 -2.36 -1.50
N PHE A 389 -20.93 -1.18 -1.25
CA PHE A 389 -20.12 -0.86 -0.08
C PHE A 389 -21.03 -0.20 0.94
N VAL A 390 -21.15 -0.80 2.14
CA VAL A 390 -22.01 -0.25 3.19
C VAL A 390 -21.19 0.66 4.09
N GLU A 391 -21.49 1.96 4.03
CA GLU A 391 -20.92 2.99 4.90
C GLU A 391 -22.06 3.70 5.63
N GLN A 392 -21.98 3.82 6.96
CA GLN A 392 -23.03 4.45 7.77
C GLN A 392 -24.46 3.90 7.52
N GLU A 393 -24.58 2.58 7.29
CA GLU A 393 -25.84 1.88 6.96
C GLU A 393 -26.45 2.21 5.58
N GLU A 394 -25.75 2.96 4.72
CA GLU A 394 -26.17 3.23 3.35
C GLU A 394 -25.33 2.46 2.32
N PRO A 395 -25.96 1.83 1.30
CA PRO A 395 -25.25 1.09 0.26
C PRO A 395 -24.77 2.01 -0.87
N HIS A 396 -23.47 2.05 -1.11
CA HIS A 396 -22.85 2.74 -2.25
C HIS A 396 -22.34 1.73 -3.27
N THR A 397 -22.95 1.68 -4.46
CA THR A 397 -22.48 0.81 -5.54
C THR A 397 -21.17 1.33 -6.11
N ARG A 398 -20.09 0.55 -5.96
CA ARG A 398 -18.77 0.88 -6.50
C ARG A 398 -18.24 -0.29 -7.32
N ALA A 399 -17.39 0.00 -8.30
CA ALA A 399 -16.68 -1.02 -9.06
C ALA A 399 -15.20 -1.01 -8.70
N LEU A 400 -14.63 -2.19 -8.45
CA LEU A 400 -13.19 -2.39 -8.34
C LEU A 400 -12.68 -2.85 -9.70
N VAL A 401 -11.76 -2.11 -10.30
CA VAL A 401 -11.25 -2.37 -11.65
C VAL A 401 -9.74 -2.51 -11.62
N CYS A 402 -9.21 -3.38 -12.49
CA CYS A 402 -7.78 -3.52 -12.67
C CYS A 402 -7.17 -2.28 -13.28
N PHE A 403 -5.99 -1.88 -12.81
CA PHE A 403 -5.14 -0.99 -13.59
C PHE A 403 -4.88 -1.65 -14.96
N PRO A 404 -5.10 -0.94 -16.08
CA PRO A 404 -4.75 -1.47 -17.39
C PRO A 404 -3.27 -1.86 -17.38
N GLU A 405 -2.96 -3.09 -17.80
CA GLU A 405 -1.57 -3.53 -17.92
C GLU A 405 -0.84 -2.59 -18.86
N GLY A 406 0.23 -1.99 -18.33
CA GLY A 406 0.84 -0.79 -18.89
C GLY A 406 1.14 -0.93 -20.38
N SER A 407 0.52 -0.06 -21.16
CA SER A 407 1.00 0.22 -22.50
C SER A 407 2.46 0.71 -22.40
N SER A 408 3.23 0.55 -23.47
CA SER A 408 4.61 1.06 -23.57
C SER A 408 4.75 2.55 -23.18
N ASP A 409 3.67 3.31 -23.23
CA ASP A 409 3.59 4.71 -22.84
C ASP A 409 3.74 4.90 -21.32
N ASP A 410 3.28 3.96 -20.48
CA ASP A 410 3.38 4.06 -19.02
C ASP A 410 4.78 3.76 -18.48
N ALA A 411 5.53 2.86 -19.14
CA ALA A 411 6.94 2.63 -18.83
C ALA A 411 7.80 3.85 -19.21
N LEU A 412 7.50 4.48 -20.34
CA LEU A 412 8.14 5.72 -20.78
C LEU A 412 7.82 6.88 -19.85
N CYS A 413 6.53 7.10 -19.50
CA CYS A 413 6.09 8.12 -18.54
C CYS A 413 6.78 7.95 -17.17
N ARG A 414 6.83 6.72 -16.63
CA ARG A 414 7.52 6.43 -15.36
C ARG A 414 9.01 6.73 -15.46
N THR A 415 9.66 6.39 -16.57
CA THR A 415 11.07 6.69 -16.82
C THR A 415 11.33 8.18 -16.94
N ILE A 416 10.46 8.92 -17.63
CA ILE A 416 10.57 10.37 -17.77
C ILE A 416 10.42 11.05 -16.41
N ASN A 417 9.38 10.72 -15.65
CA ASN A 417 9.11 11.37 -14.36
C ASN A 417 10.10 11.00 -13.25
N ARG A 418 10.55 9.73 -13.18
CA ARG A 418 11.48 9.28 -12.13
C ARG A 418 12.95 9.52 -12.47
N LYS A 419 13.34 9.51 -13.75
CA LYS A 419 14.75 9.61 -14.16
C LYS A 419 15.05 10.89 -14.95
N VAL A 420 14.35 11.15 -16.04
CA VAL A 420 14.72 12.24 -16.96
C VAL A 420 14.46 13.62 -16.34
N TYR A 421 13.28 13.83 -15.78
CA TYR A 421 12.88 15.13 -15.23
C TYR A 421 13.77 15.58 -14.06
N PRO A 422 14.06 14.74 -13.04
CA PRO A 422 14.97 15.14 -11.96
C PRO A 422 16.40 15.40 -12.45
N VAL A 423 16.91 14.61 -13.41
CA VAL A 423 18.24 14.83 -13.99
C VAL A 423 18.31 16.19 -14.69
N LEU A 424 17.31 16.54 -15.50
CA LEU A 424 17.25 17.85 -16.17
C LEU A 424 17.14 19.02 -15.17
N LEU A 425 16.38 18.84 -14.08
CA LEU A 425 16.30 19.83 -12.99
C LEU A 425 17.66 20.00 -12.28
N LEU A 426 18.40 18.91 -12.04
CA LEU A 426 19.74 18.97 -11.44
C LEU A 426 20.74 19.67 -12.36
N VAL A 427 20.78 19.32 -13.64
CA VAL A 427 21.63 20.00 -14.64
C VAL A 427 21.31 21.50 -14.69
N SER A 428 20.02 21.85 -14.70
CA SER A 428 19.57 23.24 -14.66
C SER A 428 20.00 23.95 -13.37
N SER A 429 19.91 23.25 -12.23
CA SER A 429 20.32 23.76 -10.92
C SER A 429 21.81 24.06 -10.87
N VAL A 430 22.66 23.19 -11.44
CA VAL A 430 24.11 23.44 -11.54
C VAL A 430 24.39 24.69 -12.36
N CYS A 431 23.77 24.84 -13.52
CA CYS A 431 23.91 26.03 -14.37
C CYS A 431 23.45 27.32 -13.67
N LEU A 432 22.33 27.28 -12.93
CA LEU A 432 21.84 28.39 -12.12
C LEU A 432 22.80 28.73 -10.97
N GLY A 433 23.38 27.71 -10.32
CA GLY A 433 24.39 27.87 -9.28
C GLY A 433 25.64 28.57 -9.78
N VAL A 434 26.20 28.13 -10.92
CA VAL A 434 27.34 28.81 -11.57
C VAL A 434 27.00 30.27 -11.90
N THR A 435 25.80 30.51 -12.44
CA THR A 435 25.32 31.86 -12.72
C THR A 435 25.29 32.72 -11.45
N LEU A 436 24.74 32.19 -10.36
CA LEU A 436 24.67 32.87 -9.07
C LEU A 436 26.06 33.23 -8.52
N VAL A 437 27.01 32.30 -8.59
CA VAL A 437 28.40 32.52 -8.17
C VAL A 437 29.04 33.67 -8.95
N VAL A 438 28.90 33.67 -10.28
CA VAL A 438 29.47 34.72 -11.14
C VAL A 438 28.90 36.10 -10.79
N TYR A 439 27.58 36.22 -10.63
CA TYR A 439 26.93 37.49 -10.32
C TYR A 439 27.23 38.00 -8.89
N ILE A 440 27.50 37.10 -7.93
CA ILE A 440 27.87 37.49 -6.56
C ILE A 440 29.35 37.89 -6.47
N SER A 441 30.23 37.24 -7.25
CA SER A 441 31.68 37.43 -7.18
C SER A 441 32.14 38.73 -7.84
N LEU A 442 31.45 39.19 -8.88
CA LEU A 442 31.78 40.41 -9.60
C LEU A 442 31.11 41.63 -8.95
N ALA A 443 31.84 42.30 -8.05
CA ALA A 443 31.37 43.48 -7.33
C ALA A 443 30.83 44.60 -8.26
N ASP A 444 31.51 44.82 -9.39
CA ASP A 444 31.13 45.82 -10.42
C ASP A 444 29.77 45.54 -11.08
N ILE A 445 29.31 44.29 -11.04
CA ILE A 445 28.03 43.86 -11.58
C ILE A 445 26.97 43.88 -10.48
N ARG A 446 27.30 43.39 -9.28
CA ARG A 446 26.40 43.23 -8.12
C ARG A 446 25.73 44.53 -7.65
N ASP A 447 26.44 45.66 -7.71
CA ASP A 447 25.93 46.91 -7.11
C ASP A 447 24.85 47.62 -7.94
N LYS A 448 24.60 47.15 -9.16
CA LYS A 448 23.50 47.65 -9.99
C LYS A 448 22.17 47.06 -9.51
N LEU A 449 21.15 47.90 -9.33
CA LEU A 449 19.78 47.48 -8.96
C LEU A 449 19.29 46.29 -9.79
N HIS A 450 19.51 46.36 -11.10
CA HIS A 450 19.17 45.33 -12.08
C HIS A 450 19.85 43.98 -11.82
N SER A 451 21.11 44.00 -11.35
CA SER A 451 21.82 42.77 -10.99
C SER A 451 21.23 42.16 -9.72
N ARG A 452 20.84 42.96 -8.73
CA ARG A 452 20.24 42.46 -7.49
C ARG A 452 18.88 41.78 -7.72
N CYS A 453 18.06 42.33 -8.62
CA CYS A 453 16.80 41.68 -9.03
C CYS A 453 17.07 40.33 -9.73
N ARG A 454 18.07 40.27 -10.62
CA ARG A 454 18.46 39.03 -11.30
C ARG A 454 19.01 37.98 -10.35
N ILE A 455 19.87 38.37 -9.40
CA ILE A 455 20.40 37.48 -8.36
C ILE A 455 19.23 36.89 -7.57
N SER A 456 18.24 37.71 -7.19
CA SER A 456 17.07 37.24 -6.45
C SER A 456 16.20 36.27 -7.27
N LEU A 457 15.97 36.55 -8.56
CA LEU A 457 15.29 35.63 -9.48
C LEU A 457 16.03 34.29 -9.58
N VAL A 458 17.33 34.32 -9.86
CA VAL A 458 18.16 33.12 -10.06
C VAL A 458 18.25 32.31 -8.77
N ALA A 459 18.37 32.96 -7.61
CA ALA A 459 18.36 32.29 -6.32
C ALA A 459 17.03 31.58 -6.04
N ALA A 460 15.90 32.23 -6.34
CA ALA A 460 14.56 31.62 -6.17
C ALA A 460 14.41 30.36 -7.05
N LEU A 461 14.83 30.42 -8.32
CA LEU A 461 14.79 29.27 -9.23
C LEU A 461 15.76 28.16 -8.81
N PHE A 462 16.98 28.51 -8.38
CA PHE A 462 17.97 27.55 -7.90
C PHE A 462 17.45 26.74 -6.72
N VAL A 463 16.91 27.40 -5.68
CA VAL A 463 16.35 26.73 -4.50
C VAL A 463 15.14 25.88 -4.88
N SER A 464 14.26 26.39 -5.75
CA SER A 464 13.05 25.64 -6.15
C SER A 464 13.39 24.39 -6.95
N TYR A 465 14.30 24.47 -7.92
CA TYR A 465 14.64 23.33 -8.78
C TYR A 465 15.48 22.28 -8.05
N THR A 466 16.35 22.71 -7.14
CA THR A 466 17.10 21.77 -6.29
C THR A 466 16.15 21.00 -5.37
N LEU A 467 15.25 21.69 -4.67
CA LEU A 467 14.29 21.04 -3.79
C LEU A 467 13.31 20.15 -4.57
N LEU A 468 12.80 20.62 -5.72
CA LEU A 468 11.94 19.80 -6.57
C LEU A 468 12.66 18.54 -7.08
N ALA A 469 13.93 18.63 -7.47
CA ALA A 469 14.70 17.46 -7.85
C ALA A 469 14.85 16.47 -6.68
N THR A 470 15.12 16.98 -5.46
CA THR A 470 15.25 16.13 -4.27
C THR A 470 13.93 15.44 -3.89
N THR A 471 12.80 16.14 -3.93
CA THR A 471 11.49 15.54 -3.60
C THR A 471 11.08 14.50 -4.64
N ARG A 472 11.49 14.66 -5.90
CA ARG A 472 11.24 13.66 -6.95
C ARG A 472 12.13 12.42 -6.84
N LEU A 473 13.37 12.56 -6.37
CA LEU A 473 14.33 11.45 -6.23
C LEU A 473 14.19 10.68 -4.92
N ALA A 474 13.81 11.36 -3.83
CA ALA A 474 13.77 10.81 -2.47
C ALA A 474 12.34 10.74 -1.91
N ARG A 475 11.31 10.66 -2.77
CA ARG A 475 9.90 10.69 -2.36
C ARG A 475 9.58 9.64 -1.29
N ASP A 476 10.06 8.42 -1.49
CA ASP A 476 9.70 7.26 -0.66
C ASP A 476 10.52 7.18 0.65
N THR A 477 11.59 7.99 0.76
CA THR A 477 12.49 7.99 1.92
C THR A 477 12.38 9.27 2.77
N LEU A 478 11.63 10.27 2.30
CA LEU A 478 11.46 11.54 3.01
C LEU A 478 10.36 11.44 4.06
N PRO A 479 10.62 11.84 5.32
CA PRO A 479 9.58 12.05 6.32
C PRO A 479 8.52 13.04 5.83
N GLU A 480 7.24 12.80 6.18
CA GLU A 480 6.10 13.63 5.75
C GLU A 480 6.30 15.13 6.05
N THR A 481 6.93 15.46 7.18
CA THR A 481 7.21 16.85 7.59
C THR A 481 8.21 17.52 6.67
N LEU A 482 9.33 16.86 6.35
CA LEU A 482 10.35 17.39 5.44
C LEU A 482 9.83 17.50 4.01
N CYS A 483 9.06 16.50 3.57
CA CYS A 483 8.35 16.46 2.31
C CYS A 483 7.41 17.68 2.14
N SER A 484 6.57 17.98 3.14
CA SER A 484 5.69 19.15 3.14
C SER A 484 6.46 20.47 3.19
N CYS A 485 7.53 20.55 3.99
CA CYS A 485 8.41 21.73 4.02
C CYS A 485 9.06 22.00 2.66
N PHE A 486 9.61 20.97 2.00
CA PHE A 486 10.23 21.12 0.68
C PHE A 486 9.22 21.53 -0.39
N ALA A 487 8.00 20.96 -0.36
CA ALA A 487 6.91 21.38 -1.25
C ALA A 487 6.56 22.87 -1.05
N SER A 488 6.44 23.31 0.21
CA SER A 488 6.12 24.69 0.56
C SER A 488 7.21 25.68 0.12
N VAL A 489 8.49 25.36 0.34
CA VAL A 489 9.62 26.20 -0.08
C VAL A 489 9.74 26.25 -1.60
N THR A 490 9.49 25.12 -2.27
CA THR A 490 9.47 25.07 -3.73
C THR A 490 8.34 25.93 -4.31
N HIS A 491 7.13 25.85 -3.72
CA HIS A 491 5.99 26.70 -4.10
C HIS A 491 6.31 28.19 -3.94
N LEU A 492 6.89 28.57 -2.80
CA LEU A 492 7.34 29.94 -2.53
C LEU A 492 8.33 30.43 -3.59
N GLY A 493 9.36 29.64 -3.87
CA GLY A 493 10.43 30.04 -4.79
C GLY A 493 9.98 30.12 -6.25
N MET A 494 9.10 29.21 -6.69
CA MET A 494 8.48 29.28 -8.02
C MET A 494 7.65 30.55 -8.18
N LEU A 495 6.76 30.85 -7.23
CA LEU A 495 5.98 32.10 -7.25
C LEU A 495 6.90 33.33 -7.24
N ALA A 496 7.89 33.35 -6.35
CA ALA A 496 8.84 34.45 -6.26
C ALA A 496 9.56 34.70 -7.60
N ALA A 497 9.90 33.67 -8.36
CA ALA A 497 10.50 33.84 -9.69
C ALA A 497 9.61 34.65 -10.65
N PHE A 498 8.30 34.39 -10.67
CA PHE A 498 7.36 35.16 -11.50
C PHE A 498 7.20 36.60 -11.03
N PHE A 499 7.11 36.81 -9.71
CA PHE A 499 7.03 38.17 -9.18
C PHE A 499 8.32 38.97 -9.45
N TRP A 500 9.49 38.34 -9.35
CA TRP A 500 10.76 38.98 -9.73
C TRP A 500 10.84 39.31 -11.22
N LEU A 501 10.35 38.41 -12.09
CA LEU A 501 10.22 38.71 -13.52
C LEU A 501 9.30 39.90 -13.76
N ASN A 502 8.18 39.99 -13.04
CA ASN A 502 7.26 41.11 -13.12
C ASN A 502 7.89 42.43 -12.67
N VAL A 503 8.62 42.42 -11.55
CA VAL A 503 9.41 43.57 -11.10
C VAL A 503 10.41 44.02 -12.17
N MET A 504 11.11 43.10 -12.83
CA MET A 504 12.07 43.45 -13.88
C MET A 504 11.40 44.07 -15.11
N CYS A 505 10.25 43.56 -15.53
CA CYS A 505 9.46 44.13 -16.63
C CYS A 505 8.92 45.54 -16.27
N PHE A 506 8.40 45.70 -15.06
CA PHE A 506 7.94 46.99 -14.54
C PHE A 506 9.07 48.01 -14.44
N ASP A 507 10.23 47.62 -13.90
CA ASP A 507 11.40 48.49 -13.75
C ASP A 507 11.91 48.95 -15.12
N MET A 508 11.93 48.05 -16.12
CA MET A 508 12.26 48.38 -17.50
C MET A 508 11.30 49.42 -18.08
N TRP A 509 10.00 49.16 -17.99
CA TRP A 509 8.96 50.08 -18.45
C TRP A 509 9.08 51.46 -17.79
N ARG A 510 9.27 51.48 -16.47
CA ARG A 510 9.44 52.70 -15.69
C ARG A 510 10.68 53.48 -16.09
N THR A 511 11.79 52.79 -16.32
CA THR A 511 13.08 53.40 -16.73
C THR A 511 12.94 54.06 -18.09
N LEU A 512 12.31 53.40 -19.05
CA LEU A 512 12.15 53.91 -20.42
C LEU A 512 11.09 55.02 -20.52
N ARG A 513 10.02 54.94 -19.73
CA ARG A 513 8.99 55.99 -19.69
C ARG A 513 9.51 57.33 -19.17
N LYS A 514 10.52 57.31 -18.28
CA LYS A 514 10.97 58.54 -17.61
C LYS A 514 11.94 59.40 -18.41
N THR A 515 12.43 58.94 -19.58
CA THR A 515 13.31 59.64 -20.56
C THR A 515 14.58 60.33 -20.03
N ARG A 516 14.74 60.45 -18.71
CA ARG A 516 15.93 60.94 -18.04
C ARG A 516 16.73 59.72 -17.62
N ILE A 517 18.01 59.75 -17.96
CA ILE A 517 19.07 58.99 -17.33
C ILE A 517 18.97 59.31 -15.84
N ALA A 518 18.14 58.56 -15.10
CA ALA A 518 18.14 58.63 -13.66
C ALA A 518 19.49 58.07 -13.26
N VAL A 519 20.37 58.95 -12.81
CA VAL A 519 21.56 58.56 -12.06
C VAL A 519 21.04 57.89 -10.79
N ASP A 520 20.72 56.60 -10.90
CA ASP A 520 20.24 55.76 -9.80
C ASP A 520 21.43 55.35 -8.92
N GLY A 521 22.18 56.34 -8.44
CA GLY A 521 23.27 56.18 -7.49
C GLY A 521 22.78 56.38 -6.05
N GLY A 522 23.14 55.46 -5.16
CA GLY A 522 22.98 55.61 -3.71
C GLY A 522 21.60 55.24 -3.14
N ARG A 523 21.11 56.06 -2.19
CA ARG A 523 19.93 55.78 -1.34
C ARG A 523 18.62 55.55 -2.10
N ALA A 524 18.43 56.23 -3.23
CA ALA A 524 17.19 56.11 -4.02
C ALA A 524 17.07 54.74 -4.72
N GLY A 525 18.18 54.15 -5.16
CA GLY A 525 18.21 52.79 -5.73
C GLY A 525 17.97 51.73 -4.65
N GLN A 526 18.58 51.88 -3.48
CA GLN A 526 18.38 50.97 -2.34
C GLN A 526 16.92 50.97 -1.84
N ARG A 527 16.31 52.15 -1.71
CA ARG A 527 14.90 52.24 -1.30
C ARG A 527 13.95 51.57 -2.31
N ARG A 528 14.25 51.69 -3.61
CA ARG A 528 13.47 50.99 -4.66
C ARG A 528 13.64 49.47 -4.59
N PHE A 529 14.87 49.00 -4.42
CA PHE A 529 15.15 47.58 -4.24
C PHE A 529 14.37 47.02 -3.05
N LEU A 530 14.32 47.75 -1.93
CA LEU A 530 13.55 47.35 -0.76
C LEU A 530 12.05 47.18 -1.06
N PHE A 531 11.44 48.12 -1.78
CA PHE A 531 10.04 47.99 -2.22
C PHE A 531 9.84 46.82 -3.18
N TYR A 532 10.80 46.57 -4.08
CA TYR A 532 10.78 45.42 -4.97
C TYR A 532 10.88 44.10 -4.21
N CYS A 533 11.73 44.01 -3.19
CA CYS A 533 11.80 42.84 -2.31
C CYS A 533 10.49 42.62 -1.53
N LEU A 534 9.94 43.68 -0.94
CA LEU A 534 8.66 43.61 -0.22
C LEU A 534 7.53 43.06 -1.10
N TYR A 535 7.48 43.46 -2.36
CA TYR A 535 6.52 42.92 -3.31
C TYR A 535 6.87 41.49 -3.76
N ALA A 536 8.09 41.26 -4.27
CA ALA A 536 8.44 40.01 -4.94
C ALA A 536 8.81 38.85 -4.04
N TRP A 537 9.08 39.09 -2.76
CA TRP A 537 9.17 38.05 -1.74
C TRP A 537 7.94 38.03 -0.83
N GLY A 538 7.41 39.20 -0.46
CA GLY A 538 6.29 39.29 0.48
C GLY A 538 4.98 38.75 -0.08
N CYS A 539 4.64 39.04 -1.35
CA CYS A 539 3.40 38.51 -1.94
C CYS A 539 3.44 36.99 -2.09
N PRO A 540 4.48 36.36 -2.67
CA PRO A 540 4.62 34.90 -2.66
C PRO A 540 4.57 34.29 -1.26
N LEU A 541 5.27 34.89 -0.28
CA LEU A 541 5.27 34.41 1.10
C LEU A 541 3.88 34.42 1.70
N LEU A 542 3.11 35.48 1.48
CA LEU A 542 1.72 35.57 1.93
C LEU A 542 0.85 34.48 1.29
N ILE A 543 0.99 34.26 -0.02
CA ILE A 543 0.23 33.21 -0.74
C ILE A 543 0.58 31.82 -0.20
N THR A 544 1.86 31.53 0.02
CA THR A 544 2.31 30.25 0.59
C THR A 544 1.86 30.07 2.03
N ILE A 545 1.90 31.12 2.87
CA ILE A 545 1.38 31.05 4.25
C ILE A 545 -0.11 30.71 4.23
N VAL A 546 -0.89 31.34 3.36
CA VAL A 546 -2.32 31.02 3.21
C VAL A 546 -2.50 29.55 2.81
N ALA A 547 -1.71 29.04 1.86
CA ALA A 547 -1.77 27.63 1.46
C ALA A 547 -1.48 26.68 2.64
N VAL A 548 -0.43 26.96 3.42
CA VAL A 548 -0.08 26.15 4.61
C VAL A 548 -1.15 26.23 5.69
N ILE A 549 -1.75 27.40 5.94
CA ILE A 549 -2.86 27.51 6.88
C ILE A 549 -4.05 26.65 6.43
N MET A 550 -4.39 26.68 5.14
CA MET A 550 -5.51 25.91 4.60
C MET A 550 -5.27 24.39 4.68
N GLU A 551 -4.02 23.93 4.62
CA GLU A 551 -3.65 22.52 4.84
C GLU A 551 -4.00 22.05 6.26
N HIS A 552 -3.77 22.90 7.26
CA HIS A 552 -3.92 22.55 8.68
C HIS A 552 -5.33 22.81 9.25
N LEU A 553 -6.28 23.26 8.44
CA LEU A 553 -7.67 23.43 8.88
C LEU A 553 -8.34 22.06 9.14
N PRO A 554 -9.23 21.94 10.16
CA PRO A 554 -9.94 20.70 10.44
C PRO A 554 -10.74 20.18 9.23
N PRO A 555 -10.89 18.85 9.02
CA PRO A 555 -11.63 18.26 7.90
C PRO A 555 -13.07 18.73 7.76
N SER A 556 -13.67 19.26 8.84
CA SER A 556 -15.04 19.75 8.91
C SER A 556 -15.35 20.98 8.05
N TYR A 557 -14.33 21.65 7.50
CA TYR A 557 -14.49 22.78 6.60
C TYR A 557 -14.31 22.35 5.16
N ASP A 558 -15.31 22.62 4.32
CA ASP A 558 -15.25 22.44 2.87
C ASP A 558 -14.36 23.53 2.23
N VAL A 559 -13.05 23.29 2.27
CA VAL A 559 -12.01 24.19 1.73
C VAL A 559 -11.10 23.44 0.79
N ILE A 560 -10.64 24.12 -0.26
CA ILE A 560 -9.68 23.57 -1.22
C ILE A 560 -8.31 23.46 -0.53
N ARG A 561 -7.88 22.22 -0.24
CA ARG A 561 -6.61 21.91 0.42
C ARG A 561 -5.50 21.70 -0.60
N PRO A 562 -4.28 22.20 -0.36
CA PRO A 562 -3.14 21.95 -1.24
C PRO A 562 -2.59 20.51 -1.18
N ASN A 563 -2.82 19.78 -0.07
CA ASN A 563 -2.41 18.39 0.14
C ASN A 563 -0.89 18.20 -0.05
N PHE A 564 -0.09 18.93 0.72
CA PHE A 564 1.39 18.87 0.62
C PHE A 564 2.01 17.58 1.14
N LYS A 565 1.23 16.72 1.81
CA LYS A 565 1.68 15.42 2.35
C LYS A 565 2.27 14.48 1.29
N THR A 566 1.93 14.66 0.01
CA THR A 566 2.45 13.87 -1.12
C THR A 566 3.70 14.45 -1.77
N CYS A 567 4.38 15.38 -1.09
CA CYS A 567 5.59 16.13 -1.51
C CYS A 567 5.39 17.04 -2.73
N TRP A 568 4.14 17.19 -3.17
CA TRP A 568 3.68 18.11 -4.19
C TRP A 568 2.14 18.16 -4.16
N PHE A 569 1.56 19.19 -4.81
CA PHE A 569 0.12 19.30 -5.01
C PHE A 569 -0.44 18.09 -5.76
N GLN A 570 -1.52 17.50 -5.25
CA GLN A 570 -2.30 16.47 -5.95
C GLN A 570 -3.57 17.02 -6.60
N ASP A 571 -4.26 17.93 -5.90
CA ASP A 571 -5.56 18.40 -6.38
C ASP A 571 -5.44 19.43 -7.49
N LYS A 572 -6.13 19.16 -8.60
CA LYS A 572 -6.18 20.06 -9.75
C LYS A 572 -6.73 21.44 -9.38
N ALA A 573 -7.76 21.48 -8.53
CA ALA A 573 -8.36 22.72 -8.05
C ALA A 573 -7.38 23.53 -7.18
N ALA A 574 -6.66 22.86 -6.28
CA ALA A 574 -5.68 23.52 -5.43
C ALA A 574 -4.50 24.08 -6.24
N TYR A 575 -4.02 23.31 -7.22
CA TYR A 575 -2.96 23.74 -8.12
C TYR A 575 -3.36 25.00 -8.91
N TRP A 576 -4.63 25.07 -9.33
CA TRP A 576 -5.16 26.25 -10.02
C TRP A 576 -5.25 27.47 -9.10
N VAL A 577 -5.81 27.32 -7.89
CA VAL A 577 -6.07 28.44 -6.97
C VAL A 577 -4.78 28.99 -6.35
N TYR A 578 -3.89 28.13 -5.88
CA TYR A 578 -2.71 28.55 -5.12
C TYR A 578 -1.47 28.84 -5.98
N MET A 579 -1.48 28.42 -7.26
CA MET A 579 -0.32 28.57 -8.14
C MET A 579 -0.69 29.20 -9.49
N TYR A 580 -1.40 28.47 -10.36
CA TYR A 580 -1.59 28.91 -11.74
C TYR A 580 -2.39 30.21 -11.90
N GLY A 581 -3.40 30.44 -11.08
CA GLY A 581 -4.19 31.67 -11.12
C GLY A 581 -3.32 32.91 -10.93
N TRP A 582 -2.42 32.90 -9.94
CA TRP A 582 -1.50 34.00 -9.68
C TRP A 582 -0.47 34.17 -10.80
N MET A 583 0.07 33.06 -11.30
CA MET A 583 1.04 33.09 -12.40
C MET A 583 0.41 33.65 -13.69
N MET A 584 -0.84 33.30 -13.99
CA MET A 584 -1.57 33.83 -15.15
C MET A 584 -1.75 35.35 -15.07
N VAL A 585 -2.13 35.89 -13.90
CA VAL A 585 -2.24 37.33 -13.68
C VAL A 585 -0.89 38.04 -13.91
N LEU A 586 0.20 37.47 -13.40
CA LEU A 586 1.55 38.01 -13.59
C LEU A 586 2.03 37.94 -15.04
N VAL A 587 1.72 36.86 -15.74
CA VAL A 587 2.01 36.68 -17.17
C VAL A 587 1.30 37.75 -18.00
N VAL A 588 0.00 37.97 -17.77
CA VAL A 588 -0.76 39.03 -18.44
C VAL A 588 -0.14 40.41 -18.17
N ALA A 589 0.21 40.70 -16.91
CA ALA A 589 0.88 41.95 -16.55
C ALA A 589 2.24 42.12 -17.27
N ASN A 590 3.03 41.04 -17.39
CA ASN A 590 4.30 41.06 -18.12
C ASN A 590 4.12 41.37 -19.60
N VAL A 591 3.14 40.74 -20.26
CA VAL A 591 2.82 40.99 -21.67
C VAL A 591 2.44 42.45 -21.88
N ILE A 592 1.62 43.02 -20.99
CA ILE A 592 1.26 44.45 -21.04
C ILE A 592 2.52 45.34 -20.94
N PHE A 593 3.42 45.08 -19.99
CA PHE A 593 4.66 45.85 -19.88
C PHE A 593 5.56 45.72 -21.12
N PHE A 594 5.69 44.52 -21.70
CA PHE A 594 6.47 44.32 -22.92
C PHE A 594 5.89 45.11 -24.10
N ILE A 595 4.57 45.10 -24.30
CA ILE A 595 3.89 45.88 -25.34
C ILE A 595 4.14 47.37 -25.12
N LEU A 596 3.95 47.86 -23.88
CA LEU A 596 4.18 49.27 -23.56
C LEU A 596 5.63 49.69 -23.82
N VAL A 597 6.61 48.86 -23.47
CA VAL A 597 8.02 49.15 -23.75
C VAL A 597 8.32 49.12 -25.24
N ALA A 598 7.78 48.13 -25.98
CA ALA A 598 7.96 48.05 -27.43
C ALA A 598 7.45 49.33 -28.11
N ILE A 599 6.27 49.82 -27.72
CA ILE A 599 5.71 51.09 -28.22
C ILE A 599 6.65 52.27 -27.91
N ILE A 600 7.19 52.35 -26.69
CA ILE A 600 8.13 53.42 -26.31
C ILE A 600 9.40 53.36 -27.18
N LEU A 601 9.96 52.17 -27.40
CA LEU A 601 11.17 51.98 -28.20
C LEU A 601 10.97 52.29 -29.69
N ILE A 602 9.78 51.99 -30.23
CA ILE A 602 9.41 52.33 -31.62
C ILE A 602 9.24 53.85 -31.76
N LYS A 603 8.57 54.51 -30.80
CA LYS A 603 8.41 55.97 -30.82
C LYS A 603 9.74 56.72 -30.66
N ALA A 604 10.68 56.17 -29.90
CA ALA A 604 12.02 56.71 -29.71
C ALA A 604 12.97 56.44 -30.90
N GLN A 605 12.49 55.89 -32.02
CA GLN A 605 13.33 55.45 -33.14
C GLN A 605 13.98 56.60 -33.93
N ASN A 606 13.37 57.79 -33.90
CA ASN A 606 13.79 58.93 -34.70
C ASN A 606 14.73 59.90 -33.98
N ASP A 607 15.14 59.59 -32.74
CA ASP A 607 15.99 60.47 -31.93
C ASP A 607 17.47 59.99 -31.92
N PRO A 608 18.37 60.65 -32.69
CA PRO A 608 19.75 60.18 -32.86
C PRO A 608 20.59 60.28 -31.58
N LEU A 609 20.22 61.15 -30.63
CA LEU A 609 20.95 61.34 -29.37
C LEU A 609 20.81 60.15 -28.41
N LEU A 610 19.82 59.29 -28.61
CA LEU A 610 19.50 58.16 -27.73
C LEU A 610 19.94 56.80 -28.28
N LYS A 611 20.64 56.75 -29.43
CA LYS A 611 20.97 55.50 -30.14
C LYS A 611 21.68 54.45 -29.26
N ARG A 612 22.71 54.83 -28.51
CA ARG A 612 23.47 53.90 -27.64
C ARG A 612 22.66 53.39 -26.44
N SER A 613 21.85 54.27 -25.83
CA SER A 613 20.92 53.90 -24.76
C SER A 613 19.81 52.98 -25.28
N ARG A 614 19.33 53.23 -26.49
CA ARG A 614 18.33 52.42 -27.18
C ARG A 614 18.83 51.01 -27.50
N GLU A 615 20.04 50.87 -28.04
CA GLU A 615 20.65 49.56 -28.30
C GLU A 615 20.80 48.75 -27.01
N TYR A 616 21.35 49.36 -25.96
CA TYR A 616 21.48 48.72 -24.64
C TYR A 616 20.12 48.29 -24.04
N ASN A 617 19.10 49.15 -24.10
CA ASN A 617 17.78 48.83 -23.58
C ASN A 617 17.02 47.82 -24.45
N ARG A 618 17.25 47.82 -25.78
CA ARG A 618 16.72 46.82 -26.71
C ARG A 618 17.30 45.44 -26.43
N GLU A 619 18.61 45.33 -26.20
CA GLU A 619 19.24 44.06 -25.82
C GLU A 619 18.71 43.53 -24.48
N ARG A 620 18.55 44.42 -23.48
CA ARG A 620 17.96 44.04 -22.19
C ARG A 620 16.51 43.58 -22.33
N MET A 621 15.72 44.29 -23.13
CA MET A 621 14.35 43.92 -23.47
C MET A 621 14.29 42.56 -24.16
N TRP A 622 15.18 42.32 -25.13
CA TRP A 622 15.26 41.05 -25.84
C TRP A 622 15.64 39.90 -24.90
N LEU A 623 16.59 40.13 -24.00
CA LEU A 623 16.97 39.16 -22.97
C LEU A 623 15.79 38.84 -22.03
N TYR A 624 15.03 39.84 -21.61
CA TYR A 624 13.86 39.65 -20.75
C TYR A 624 12.69 39.01 -21.46
N ALA A 625 12.44 39.37 -22.72
CA ALA A 625 11.48 38.69 -23.56
C ALA A 625 11.89 37.22 -23.78
N LYS A 626 13.18 36.93 -23.97
CA LYS A 626 13.70 35.55 -24.07
C LYS A 626 13.48 34.77 -22.77
N LEU A 627 13.82 35.37 -21.62
CA LEU A 627 13.57 34.78 -20.29
C LEU A 627 12.08 34.51 -20.05
N PHE A 628 11.23 35.49 -20.39
CA PHE A 628 9.78 35.37 -20.29
C PHE A 628 9.21 34.33 -21.25
N LEU A 629 9.70 34.23 -22.49
CA LEU A 629 9.24 33.25 -23.46
C LEU A 629 9.68 31.85 -23.07
N VAL A 630 10.93 31.66 -22.64
CA VAL A 630 11.43 30.36 -22.16
C VAL A 630 10.62 29.89 -20.95
N MET A 631 10.46 30.73 -19.93
CA MET A 631 9.63 30.38 -18.78
C MET A 631 8.16 30.23 -19.19
N GLY A 632 7.58 31.21 -19.87
CA GLY A 632 6.17 31.23 -20.27
C GLY A 632 5.77 30.05 -21.15
N VAL A 633 6.59 29.62 -22.10
CA VAL A 633 6.33 28.42 -22.92
C VAL A 633 6.38 27.15 -22.07
N THR A 634 7.36 27.02 -21.15
CA THR A 634 7.39 25.87 -20.24
C THR A 634 6.13 25.81 -19.36
N TRP A 635 5.65 26.96 -18.89
CA TRP A 635 4.45 27.02 -18.06
C TRP A 635 3.14 26.83 -18.85
N LEU A 636 3.06 27.34 -20.06
CA LEU A 636 1.93 27.04 -20.96
C LEU A 636 1.89 25.55 -21.28
N GLY A 637 3.05 24.93 -21.52
CA GLY A 637 3.17 23.48 -21.68
C GLY A 637 2.69 22.70 -20.46
N GLU A 638 3.04 23.15 -19.24
CA GLU A 638 2.58 22.56 -17.98
C GLU A 638 1.07 22.74 -17.76
N VAL A 639 0.49 23.89 -18.12
CA VAL A 639 -0.98 24.11 -18.05
C VAL A 639 -1.71 23.24 -19.07
N VAL A 640 -1.20 23.14 -20.30
CA VAL A 640 -1.76 22.26 -21.34
C VAL A 640 -1.63 20.81 -20.92
N SER A 641 -0.50 20.39 -20.33
CA SER A 641 -0.29 19.05 -19.78
C SER A 641 -1.28 18.74 -18.65
N TRP A 642 -1.50 19.69 -17.73
CA TRP A 642 -2.49 19.58 -16.65
C TRP A 642 -3.93 19.42 -17.16
N GLN A 643 -4.29 20.14 -18.23
CA GLN A 643 -5.62 20.11 -18.83
C GLN A 643 -5.83 18.87 -19.72
N ALA A 644 -4.83 18.49 -20.52
CA ALA A 644 -4.85 17.32 -21.38
C ALA A 644 -4.65 16.00 -20.61
N GLY A 645 -4.20 16.05 -19.35
CA GLY A 645 -4.04 14.88 -18.50
C GLY A 645 -2.82 14.02 -18.86
N ALA A 646 -1.68 14.64 -19.15
CA ALA A 646 -0.49 13.87 -19.51
C ALA A 646 0.11 13.13 -18.29
N CYS A 647 0.41 11.83 -18.50
CA CYS A 647 1.07 10.90 -17.58
C CYS A 647 0.62 11.05 -16.12
N ARG A 648 -0.56 10.56 -15.76
CA ARG A 648 -0.92 10.39 -14.35
C ARG A 648 0.04 9.37 -13.74
N ALA A 649 0.95 9.88 -12.91
CA ALA A 649 1.73 9.03 -12.02
C ALA A 649 0.74 8.24 -11.16
N SER A 650 0.89 6.92 -11.19
CA SER A 650 0.32 5.97 -10.25
C SER A 650 0.58 6.40 -8.81
#